data_AF-A0A8H4CSP4-F1
#
_entry.id   AF-A0A8H4CSP4-F1
#
_cell.length_a   1.000
_cell.length_b   1.000
_cell.length_c   1.000
_cell.angle_alpha   90.00
_cell.angle_beta   90.00
_cell.angle_gamma   90.00
#
_symmetry.space_group_name_H-M   'P 1'
#
loop_
_entity.id
_entity.type
_entity.pdbx_description
1 polymer ?
#
loop_
_entity_poly.entity_id
_entity_poly.type
_entity_poly.pdbx_seq_one_letter_code
_entity_poly.pdbx_strand_id
1 'polypeptide(L)'
;LVPCPAIRLAPPPLLLLLPPPLLLLHPEWYLSSLVKKSGGTRYLWWNNSPSPTSINLSVSSTNDDLQIVLCIVPAGFAVEITHLANSFSTPVILALSFLHIALYSEGGEGEGSAYRGVVANSTPQFTVPGVTARFSQLEINRSSMIDMASVHQLGVGPTPARPRSMNMNGSGSHDVDMDVDRNGSPAVVASNTRFGSAPQRGDTRIVVIMFGSGQDKIVSVFADVLGKPFAIRPSFKEVSAADHGLVIGMPAELAKSDIASRNKEVVVVINAHCVNLGMPPDIFLSAECDYEFLYSEAPFFRRDLARFISFTLGQISHHDTLMSKPRTYFISTTFPDVSAALPNIDILTVGADAVEIRVDLLKEPLGDGTYSAVPSLSYVGEQLMLLRQRTELPIIFTTRCTRENGRFPMENPDLYYEYLYRAIQWGVEYIDVELWLPEAIRKRLWEQKGSSHIMSAFHDFSGTFKWPSSHAEQVYVESSKYADIIKMIAIINDHNENFELEYFRSKMRADYPDSPPFSGVNMGETGQFSRTLNRVFTPITHPLLPIVAAPGQMSASEINAALALLGQLPKKSIYGITTPAFRSSTPQAPFYEKCFNELGLPHYFAVVERLPNNFQAMEAWCNQKNFGGAYLSPPVSWSGLLKHSPFFASLNGGKGPELTEAARLIGTVDTIIVKSASSSSANSAPASIPSSPRHGHHDSFGHLGSSVSSLSPNTSLILDNASWRGIISTLTRDMAPSAYFGRTAVVLASSGDDAASIMYALKALQVGKIYTVGFRTPPALARDGPVIEPFNSLESLKKAQTVGDDAAPFLVVSALGPEKSNIVGMLVRVFGANNQGSSNFKKVFLDLADTAGARKGGDPSIIAQQAGFSAYGSADTAAFTTVETLRLLVGQNVPYSFVRLASGRSLF
;
A
#
# COMPACT_ATOMS: atom_id res chain seq x y z
N LEU A 1 12.22 -33.15 -64.12
CA LEU A 1 11.21 -34.21 -64.25
C LEU A 1 9.85 -33.64 -63.86
N VAL A 2 8.82 -34.00 -64.60
CA VAL A 2 7.39 -33.62 -64.50
C VAL A 2 6.67 -34.98 -64.35
N PRO A 3 5.60 -35.17 -63.54
CA PRO A 3 4.41 -34.31 -63.54
C PRO A 3 3.69 -34.01 -62.20
N CYS A 4 2.91 -32.92 -62.23
CA CYS A 4 1.56 -32.90 -61.66
C CYS A 4 0.54 -33.05 -62.80
N PRO A 5 -0.59 -33.76 -62.61
CA PRO A 5 -1.84 -33.52 -63.36
C PRO A 5 -2.59 -32.34 -62.72
N ALA A 6 -2.88 -31.25 -63.44
CA ALA A 6 -4.04 -31.08 -64.35
C ALA A 6 -5.39 -31.17 -63.59
N ILE A 7 -6.13 -30.11 -63.25
CA ILE A 7 -6.47 -28.81 -63.90
C ILE A 7 -7.34 -28.95 -65.17
N ARG A 8 -8.56 -28.35 -65.14
CA ARG A 8 -9.35 -27.64 -66.20
C ARG A 8 -10.87 -27.76 -65.91
N LEU A 9 -11.77 -26.86 -66.34
CA LEU A 9 -11.70 -25.68 -67.25
C LEU A 9 -12.70 -24.57 -66.79
N ALA A 10 -12.89 -23.49 -67.57
CA ALA A 10 -13.64 -22.27 -67.17
C ALA A 10 -14.79 -21.86 -68.15
N PRO A 11 -15.12 -20.57 -68.47
CA PRO A 11 -16.46 -19.99 -68.26
C PRO A 11 -17.10 -19.42 -69.57
N PRO A 12 -17.72 -18.20 -69.61
CA PRO A 12 -19.01 -17.70 -69.11
C PRO A 12 -20.08 -17.56 -70.26
N PRO A 13 -21.32 -17.04 -70.05
CA PRO A 13 -21.65 -15.57 -70.07
C PRO A 13 -22.85 -15.17 -69.14
N LEU A 14 -23.43 -13.95 -69.11
CA LEU A 14 -22.98 -12.53 -69.04
C LEU A 14 -24.26 -11.64 -68.78
N LEU A 15 -24.12 -10.33 -68.46
CA LEU A 15 -25.17 -9.28 -68.28
C LEU A 15 -25.95 -9.22 -66.94
N LEU A 16 -26.34 -8.05 -66.39
CA LEU A 16 -25.76 -6.68 -66.40
C LEU A 16 -26.46 -5.74 -65.36
N LEU A 17 -25.81 -4.61 -65.03
CA LEU A 17 -26.31 -3.36 -64.40
C LEU A 17 -26.57 -3.28 -62.87
N LEU A 18 -26.02 -2.19 -62.30
CA LEU A 18 -26.31 -1.60 -60.97
C LEU A 18 -27.40 -0.50 -61.13
N PRO A 19 -27.99 0.07 -60.05
CA PRO A 19 -27.38 1.26 -59.42
C PRO A 19 -27.51 1.22 -57.87
N PRO A 20 -27.54 2.32 -57.06
CA PRO A 20 -26.47 2.51 -56.07
C PRO A 20 -26.92 2.62 -54.59
N PRO A 21 -26.02 2.35 -53.62
CA PRO A 21 -26.16 2.90 -52.26
C PRO A 21 -26.02 4.42 -52.30
N LEU A 22 -26.99 5.15 -51.73
CA LEU A 22 -27.01 6.62 -51.76
C LEU A 22 -25.88 7.25 -50.94
N LEU A 23 -25.54 8.49 -51.30
CA LEU A 23 -24.99 9.43 -50.33
C LEU A 23 -25.97 9.60 -49.17
N LEU A 24 -25.56 9.21 -47.97
CA LEU A 24 -26.03 9.84 -46.74
C LEU A 24 -24.89 10.65 -46.13
N LEU A 25 -24.84 11.91 -46.54
CA LEU A 25 -24.16 12.97 -45.81
C LEU A 25 -24.87 13.12 -44.45
N HIS A 26 -24.21 12.74 -43.35
CA HIS A 26 -24.44 13.39 -42.06
C HIS A 26 -23.15 13.41 -41.22
N PRO A 27 -22.71 14.55 -40.64
CA PRO A 27 -21.29 14.74 -40.35
C PRO A 27 -21.03 15.11 -38.88
N GLU A 28 -21.13 14.15 -37.95
CA GLU A 28 -20.80 14.38 -36.54
C GLU A 28 -19.77 13.37 -36.00
N TRP A 29 -18.51 13.58 -36.36
CA TRP A 29 -17.36 13.08 -35.59
C TRP A 29 -16.65 14.28 -34.95
N TYR A 30 -17.06 14.62 -33.72
CA TYR A 30 -16.49 15.74 -32.96
C TYR A 30 -15.06 15.44 -32.47
N LEU A 31 -14.07 15.63 -33.35
CA LEU A 31 -12.67 15.75 -32.95
C LEU A 31 -12.44 17.09 -32.24
N SER A 32 -12.36 17.06 -30.91
CA SER A 32 -12.16 18.27 -30.09
C SER A 32 -10.75 18.84 -30.26
N SER A 33 -10.63 20.00 -30.91
CA SER A 33 -9.38 20.77 -30.96
C SER A 33 -9.22 21.64 -29.71
N LEU A 34 -8.03 21.62 -29.10
CA LEU A 34 -7.76 22.30 -27.83
C LEU A 34 -6.65 23.35 -27.99
N VAL A 35 -6.98 24.43 -28.70
CA VAL A 35 -6.06 25.54 -28.98
C VAL A 35 -5.95 26.46 -27.76
N LYS A 36 -4.78 26.48 -27.11
CA LYS A 36 -4.51 27.32 -25.94
C LYS A 36 -4.43 28.80 -26.37
N LYS A 37 -5.35 29.62 -25.87
CA LYS A 37 -5.58 31.00 -26.36
C LYS A 37 -4.62 32.02 -25.73
N SER A 38 -3.69 32.53 -26.54
CA SER A 38 -2.97 33.79 -26.28
C SER A 38 -3.04 34.70 -27.51
N GLY A 39 -3.81 35.79 -27.41
CA GLY A 39 -3.70 36.96 -28.30
C GLY A 39 -3.75 36.76 -29.82
N GLY A 40 -4.79 36.14 -30.38
CA GLY A 40 -4.99 36.18 -31.84
C GLY A 40 -6.10 35.28 -32.38
N THR A 41 -6.59 35.58 -33.58
CA THR A 41 -7.46 34.71 -34.37
C THR A 41 -6.59 33.85 -35.28
N ARG A 42 -6.71 32.53 -35.20
CA ARG A 42 -6.00 31.55 -36.04
C ARG A 42 -7.02 30.62 -36.69
N TYR A 43 -6.76 30.17 -37.92
CA TYR A 43 -7.65 29.28 -38.66
C TYR A 43 -6.91 27.98 -39.02
N LEU A 44 -7.55 26.85 -38.70
CA LEU A 44 -7.11 25.53 -39.11
C LEU A 44 -8.03 25.06 -40.25
N TRP A 45 -7.46 24.61 -41.37
CA TRP A 45 -8.24 24.14 -42.52
C TRP A 45 -7.96 22.67 -42.78
N TRP A 46 -9.02 21.88 -42.87
CA TRP A 46 -8.98 20.51 -43.40
C TRP A 46 -9.36 20.54 -44.87
N ASN A 47 -8.72 19.69 -45.66
CA ASN A 47 -9.10 19.45 -47.06
C ASN A 47 -9.17 17.93 -47.29
N ASN A 48 -10.13 17.49 -48.10
CA ASN A 48 -10.36 16.06 -48.31
C ASN A 48 -9.16 15.43 -49.03
N SER A 49 -8.49 14.49 -48.36
CA SER A 49 -7.47 13.66 -48.99
C SER A 49 -8.12 12.76 -50.04
N PRO A 50 -7.51 12.56 -51.23
CA PRO A 50 -7.99 11.60 -52.21
C PRO A 50 -7.73 10.13 -51.79
N SER A 51 -7.03 9.88 -50.68
CA SER A 51 -6.81 8.55 -50.12
C SER A 51 -7.68 8.33 -48.86
N PRO A 52 -8.36 7.17 -48.73
CA PRO A 52 -9.13 6.83 -47.53
C PRO A 52 -8.27 6.46 -46.31
N THR A 53 -6.93 6.52 -46.42
CA THR A 53 -6.00 6.17 -45.31
C THR A 53 -5.06 7.32 -44.92
N SER A 54 -5.24 8.54 -45.43
CA SER A 54 -4.43 9.69 -45.04
C SER A 54 -5.22 10.98 -44.80
N ILE A 55 -4.68 11.86 -43.95
CA ILE A 55 -5.26 13.16 -43.62
C ILE A 55 -4.23 14.26 -43.93
N ASN A 56 -4.65 15.26 -44.68
CA ASN A 56 -3.86 16.46 -45.00
C ASN A 56 -4.22 17.61 -44.06
N LEU A 57 -3.22 18.21 -43.42
CA LEU A 57 -3.38 19.33 -42.47
C LEU A 57 -2.74 20.61 -43.01
N SER A 58 -3.45 21.73 -42.90
CA SER A 58 -2.94 23.07 -43.24
C SER A 58 -3.22 24.07 -42.12
N VAL A 59 -2.23 24.90 -41.80
CA VAL A 59 -2.22 25.82 -40.66
C VAL A 59 -1.81 27.22 -41.11
N SER A 60 -2.57 28.25 -40.74
CA SER A 60 -2.18 29.64 -40.96
C SER A 60 -2.42 30.53 -39.73
N SER A 61 -1.54 31.52 -39.55
CA SER A 61 -1.51 32.45 -38.42
C SER A 61 -0.85 33.75 -38.85
N THR A 62 -1.29 34.88 -38.29
CA THR A 62 -0.83 36.23 -38.65
C THR A 62 -0.05 36.91 -37.51
N ASN A 63 0.71 36.13 -36.73
CA ASN A 63 1.49 36.60 -35.57
C ASN A 63 2.63 35.62 -35.25
N ASP A 64 3.79 36.16 -34.86
CA ASP A 64 5.07 35.46 -34.68
C ASP A 64 5.26 34.73 -33.34
N ASP A 65 4.30 34.79 -32.41
CA ASP A 65 4.42 34.11 -31.10
C ASP A 65 4.39 32.58 -31.20
N LEU A 66 5.30 31.94 -30.45
CA LEU A 66 5.57 30.49 -30.42
C LEU A 66 4.29 29.62 -30.48
N GLN A 67 4.26 28.65 -31.39
CA GLN A 67 3.06 27.84 -31.65
C GLN A 67 3.26 26.37 -31.28
N ILE A 68 2.39 25.88 -30.41
CA ILE A 68 2.18 24.45 -30.17
C ILE A 68 0.83 24.07 -30.76
N VAL A 69 0.82 23.11 -31.69
CA VAL A 69 -0.40 22.53 -32.27
C VAL A 69 -0.48 21.06 -31.87
N LEU A 70 -1.53 20.70 -31.13
CA LEU A 70 -1.83 19.33 -30.73
C LEU A 70 -2.94 18.77 -31.63
N CYS A 71 -2.65 17.69 -32.35
CA CYS A 71 -3.63 16.97 -33.17
C CYS A 71 -3.81 15.53 -32.64
N ILE A 72 -5.05 15.16 -32.38
CA ILE A 72 -5.46 13.80 -32.02
C ILE A 72 -5.92 13.09 -33.30
N VAL A 73 -5.40 11.90 -33.57
CA VAL A 73 -5.65 11.14 -34.81
C VAL A 73 -5.97 9.67 -34.46
N PRO A 74 -6.94 9.02 -35.12
CA PRO A 74 -7.16 7.58 -34.96
C PRO A 74 -5.91 6.77 -35.32
N ALA A 75 -5.60 5.73 -34.54
CA ALA A 75 -4.52 4.82 -34.88
C ALA A 75 -4.77 4.14 -36.25
N GLY A 76 -3.74 4.10 -37.11
CA GLY A 76 -3.80 3.48 -38.44
C GLY A 76 -3.84 4.43 -39.64
N PHE A 77 -4.00 5.75 -39.43
CA PHE A 77 -3.98 6.75 -40.51
C PHE A 77 -2.60 7.40 -40.68
N ALA A 78 -2.18 7.61 -41.93
CA ALA A 78 -1.00 8.40 -42.25
C ALA A 78 -1.31 9.91 -42.23
N VAL A 79 -0.52 10.70 -41.51
CA VAL A 79 -0.65 12.16 -41.48
C VAL A 79 0.41 12.77 -42.39
N GLU A 80 -0.02 13.56 -43.37
CA GLU A 80 0.89 14.23 -44.31
C GLU A 80 0.70 15.75 -44.21
N ILE A 81 1.81 16.47 -43.97
CA ILE A 81 1.81 17.93 -43.75
C ILE A 81 2.33 18.60 -45.01
N THR A 82 1.41 18.91 -45.92
CA THR A 82 1.72 19.32 -47.30
C THR A 82 1.90 20.83 -47.50
N HIS A 83 1.60 21.67 -46.51
CA HIS A 83 1.90 23.11 -46.60
C HIS A 83 2.09 23.80 -45.24
N LEU A 84 3.23 24.49 -45.10
CA LEU A 84 3.46 25.57 -44.15
C LEU A 84 3.64 26.86 -44.96
N ALA A 85 2.85 27.90 -44.66
CA ALA A 85 2.98 29.19 -45.34
C ALA A 85 4.12 30.02 -44.70
N ASN A 86 5.09 30.45 -45.52
CA ASN A 86 6.32 31.09 -45.04
C ASN A 86 6.11 32.55 -44.57
N SER A 87 5.98 32.75 -43.25
CA SER A 87 6.47 33.96 -42.56
C SER A 87 6.48 33.74 -41.04
N PHE A 88 7.55 33.13 -40.52
CA PHE A 88 7.75 32.97 -39.07
C PHE A 88 9.22 33.20 -38.70
N SER A 89 9.44 33.96 -37.64
CA SER A 89 10.75 34.19 -37.01
C SER A 89 11.00 33.28 -35.79
N THR A 90 10.00 32.50 -35.37
CA THR A 90 10.06 31.56 -34.24
C THR A 90 9.73 30.12 -34.67
N PRO A 91 10.22 29.09 -33.97
CA PRO A 91 9.95 27.70 -34.32
C PRO A 91 8.53 27.26 -33.94
N VAL A 92 7.88 26.51 -34.83
CA VAL A 92 6.60 25.82 -34.57
C VAL A 92 6.89 24.42 -34.03
N ILE A 93 6.19 24.01 -32.97
CA ILE A 93 6.27 22.67 -32.39
C ILE A 93 4.93 21.95 -32.61
N LEU A 94 4.98 20.79 -33.26
CA LEU A 94 3.80 19.99 -33.57
C LEU A 94 3.79 18.72 -32.72
N ALA A 95 2.67 18.44 -32.06
CA ALA A 95 2.48 17.28 -31.21
C ALA A 95 1.32 16.43 -31.75
N LEU A 96 1.59 15.13 -31.95
CA LEU A 96 0.59 14.15 -32.36
C LEU A 96 0.28 13.21 -31.20
N SER A 97 -0.96 12.75 -31.12
CA SER A 97 -1.38 11.73 -30.15
C SER A 97 -2.38 10.78 -30.80
N PHE A 98 -2.11 9.48 -30.70
CA PHE A 98 -2.91 8.44 -31.32
C PHE A 98 -3.87 7.81 -30.31
N LEU A 99 -5.14 7.68 -30.69
CA LEU A 99 -6.14 7.02 -29.86
C LEU A 99 -6.39 5.59 -30.37
N HIS A 100 -6.29 4.61 -29.47
CA HIS A 100 -6.84 3.27 -29.68
C HIS A 100 -8.30 3.25 -29.20
N ILE A 101 -9.22 2.77 -30.04
CA ILE A 101 -10.61 2.50 -29.67
C ILE A 101 -10.85 1.01 -29.89
N ALA A 102 -11.13 0.28 -28.81
CA ALA A 102 -11.68 -1.08 -28.90
C ALA A 102 -13.20 -0.97 -28.98
N LEU A 103 -13.79 -1.40 -30.10
CA LEU A 103 -15.23 -1.41 -30.30
C LEU A 103 -15.83 -2.72 -29.78
N TYR A 104 -16.56 -2.66 -28.67
CA TYR A 104 -17.57 -3.66 -28.32
C TYR A 104 -18.94 -3.20 -28.83
N SER A 105 -19.75 -4.14 -29.30
CA SER A 105 -21.11 -3.90 -29.75
C SER A 105 -22.08 -4.59 -28.80
N GLU A 106 -22.83 -3.80 -28.04
CA GLU A 106 -24.10 -4.21 -27.44
C GLU A 106 -25.21 -3.37 -28.08
N GLY A 107 -26.32 -4.03 -28.47
CA GLY A 107 -27.47 -3.38 -29.09
C GLY A 107 -28.49 -2.95 -28.05
N GLY A 108 -28.88 -1.67 -28.07
CA GLY A 108 -29.96 -1.15 -27.25
C GLY A 108 -30.45 0.20 -27.79
N GLU A 109 -31.73 0.28 -28.14
CA GLU A 109 -32.38 1.53 -28.56
C GLU A 109 -32.75 2.37 -27.33
N GLY A 110 -32.44 3.67 -27.35
CA GLY A 110 -32.77 4.59 -26.26
C GLY A 110 -32.21 6.00 -26.49
N GLU A 111 -32.99 7.03 -26.16
CA GLU A 111 -32.69 8.42 -26.52
C GLU A 111 -31.72 9.14 -25.55
N GLY A 112 -30.79 9.89 -26.14
CA GLY A 112 -30.40 11.25 -25.69
C GLY A 112 -29.86 11.46 -24.26
N SER A 113 -28.53 11.41 -24.10
CA SER A 113 -27.85 12.10 -22.98
C SER A 113 -26.48 12.64 -23.40
N ALA A 114 -26.18 13.89 -23.04
CA ALA A 114 -24.97 14.58 -23.46
C ALA A 114 -23.84 14.50 -22.42
N TYR A 115 -22.77 13.78 -22.76
CA TYR A 115 -21.57 13.66 -21.91
C TYR A 115 -20.69 14.92 -21.96
N ARG A 116 -20.25 15.39 -20.80
CA ARG A 116 -19.39 16.58 -20.66
C ARG A 116 -18.09 16.23 -19.95
N GLY A 117 -17.10 15.76 -20.71
CA GLY A 117 -15.77 15.40 -20.20
C GLY A 117 -14.93 16.60 -19.81
N VAL A 118 -14.12 16.45 -18.76
CA VAL A 118 -13.10 17.44 -18.32
C VAL A 118 -11.72 16.87 -18.63
N VAL A 119 -10.92 17.60 -19.41
CA VAL A 119 -9.55 17.20 -19.75
C VAL A 119 -8.57 17.81 -18.75
N ALA A 120 -7.77 16.98 -18.09
CA ALA A 120 -6.67 17.41 -17.24
C ALA A 120 -5.40 17.66 -18.08
N ASN A 121 -4.62 18.68 -17.74
CA ASN A 121 -3.37 19.01 -18.44
C ASN A 121 -2.17 18.32 -17.78
N SER A 122 -1.36 17.62 -18.58
CA SER A 122 0.00 17.20 -18.21
C SER A 122 0.93 17.30 -19.42
N THR A 123 1.95 18.14 -19.36
CA THR A 123 2.96 18.30 -20.42
C THR A 123 4.15 17.37 -20.16
N PRO A 124 4.40 16.35 -21.00
CA PRO A 124 5.64 15.58 -20.91
C PRO A 124 6.80 16.36 -21.54
N GLN A 125 7.95 16.42 -20.85
CA GLN A 125 9.21 16.86 -21.46
C GLN A 125 9.92 15.65 -22.07
N PHE A 126 10.18 15.69 -23.37
CA PHE A 126 11.08 14.75 -24.04
C PHE A 126 12.38 15.48 -24.43
N THR A 127 13.49 15.07 -23.85
CA THR A 127 14.84 15.45 -24.31
C THR A 127 15.34 14.46 -25.35
N VAL A 128 15.63 14.94 -26.56
CA VAL A 128 16.29 14.17 -27.62
C VAL A 128 17.78 14.56 -27.65
N PRO A 129 18.73 13.60 -27.56
CA PRO A 129 20.14 13.92 -27.68
C PRO A 129 20.52 14.33 -29.11
N GLY A 130 21.44 15.29 -29.26
CA GLY A 130 22.19 15.46 -30.52
C GLY A 130 21.98 16.73 -31.35
N VAL A 131 21.78 17.91 -30.74
CA VAL A 131 21.99 19.20 -31.45
C VAL A 131 22.85 20.14 -30.61
N THR A 132 23.94 20.65 -31.18
CA THR A 132 24.86 21.58 -30.53
C THR A 132 24.68 22.99 -31.09
N ALA A 133 24.31 23.95 -30.24
CA ALA A 133 24.34 25.38 -30.57
C ALA A 133 24.91 26.18 -29.38
N ARG A 134 25.92 27.02 -29.62
CA ARG A 134 26.46 27.98 -28.65
C ARG A 134 26.04 29.39 -29.05
N PHE A 135 25.58 30.18 -28.09
CA PHE A 135 25.80 31.64 -28.08
C PHE A 135 26.02 32.11 -26.63
N SER A 136 26.51 33.34 -26.46
CA SER A 136 27.39 33.70 -25.33
C SER A 136 27.02 35.01 -24.63
N GLN A 137 27.31 35.06 -23.32
CA GLN A 137 27.57 36.24 -22.47
C GLN A 137 26.76 37.52 -22.69
N LEU A 138 26.11 37.97 -21.61
CA LEU A 138 26.28 39.34 -21.12
C LEU A 138 25.98 39.42 -19.61
N GLU A 139 26.89 40.04 -18.86
CA GLU A 139 26.68 40.40 -17.45
C GLU A 139 26.05 41.80 -17.35
N ILE A 140 25.43 42.12 -16.21
CA ILE A 140 25.74 43.31 -15.39
C ILE A 140 25.02 43.19 -14.03
N ASN A 141 25.40 44.04 -13.07
CA ASN A 141 25.38 43.77 -11.62
C ASN A 141 24.92 45.02 -10.83
N ARG A 142 24.72 44.86 -9.51
CA ARG A 142 24.71 45.87 -8.42
C ARG A 142 23.40 46.57 -7.95
N SER A 143 22.99 46.16 -6.74
CA SER A 143 23.06 46.95 -5.48
C SER A 143 22.07 48.08 -5.10
N SER A 144 21.29 47.77 -4.04
CA SER A 144 21.28 48.44 -2.70
C SER A 144 20.63 49.82 -2.43
N MET A 145 20.24 50.02 -1.14
CA MET A 145 19.91 51.30 -0.44
C MET A 145 18.57 51.96 -0.85
N ILE A 146 17.86 52.82 -0.09
CA ILE A 146 17.93 53.46 1.27
C ILE A 146 16.48 53.99 1.57
N ASP A 147 15.92 54.27 2.77
CA ASP A 147 16.17 54.02 4.21
C ASP A 147 14.94 54.48 5.05
N MET A 148 14.97 54.34 6.40
CA MET A 148 14.26 55.13 7.43
C MET A 148 12.71 55.03 7.57
N ALA A 149 12.06 55.30 8.73
CA ALA A 149 12.46 55.35 10.15
C ALA A 149 11.26 55.47 11.15
N SER A 150 11.57 55.35 12.46
CA SER A 150 11.06 56.09 13.65
C SER A 150 9.61 55.89 14.21
N VAL A 151 9.42 55.42 15.48
CA VAL A 151 9.25 56.13 16.82
C VAL A 151 7.80 56.58 17.10
N HIS A 152 7.17 56.55 18.30
CA HIS A 152 7.51 56.25 19.72
C HIS A 152 6.93 54.87 20.20
N GLN A 153 7.11 54.27 21.39
CA GLN A 153 7.59 54.63 22.77
C GLN A 153 6.50 54.96 23.82
N LEU A 154 6.82 54.68 25.12
CA LEU A 154 6.06 54.81 26.39
C LEU A 154 5.28 53.53 26.84
N GLY A 155 5.34 53.06 28.11
CA GLY A 155 6.27 53.40 29.20
C GLY A 155 5.83 52.97 30.62
N VAL A 156 6.81 52.67 31.49
CA VAL A 156 6.74 52.61 32.99
C VAL A 156 6.07 51.37 33.66
N GLY A 157 6.65 50.90 34.78
CA GLY A 157 6.14 49.85 35.70
C GLY A 157 5.85 50.43 37.11
N PRO A 158 6.18 49.78 38.26
CA PRO A 158 6.67 48.42 38.51
C PRO A 158 5.94 47.68 39.69
N THR A 159 6.57 46.63 40.23
CA THR A 159 6.26 45.74 41.39
C THR A 159 5.82 46.39 42.72
N PRO A 160 5.10 45.68 43.63
CA PRO A 160 5.74 44.78 44.64
C PRO A 160 4.97 43.44 44.93
N ALA A 161 5.28 42.73 46.04
CA ALA A 161 5.02 41.28 46.17
C ALA A 161 4.72 40.72 47.60
N ARG A 162 4.09 39.52 47.64
CA ARG A 162 4.09 38.50 48.74
C ARG A 162 3.39 38.89 50.08
N PRO A 163 3.18 37.97 51.07
CA PRO A 163 3.62 36.56 51.20
C PRO A 163 2.56 35.48 51.60
N ARG A 164 3.00 34.21 51.44
CA ARG A 164 2.74 32.95 52.20
C ARG A 164 1.59 32.83 53.23
N SER A 165 0.99 31.64 53.26
CA SER A 165 0.89 30.82 54.48
C SER A 165 1.15 29.32 54.17
N MET A 166 1.42 28.52 55.20
CA MET A 166 1.62 27.05 55.17
C MET A 166 0.65 26.39 56.15
N ASN A 167 0.40 25.08 56.02
CA ASN A 167 0.37 24.19 57.18
C ASN A 167 0.50 22.71 56.79
N MET A 168 0.79 21.87 57.78
CA MET A 168 1.07 20.43 57.66
C MET A 168 0.29 19.62 58.73
N ASN A 169 0.54 18.31 58.81
CA ASN A 169 -0.09 17.30 59.68
C ASN A 169 -1.46 16.81 59.20
N GLY A 170 -1.88 15.56 59.44
CA GLY A 170 -1.17 14.43 60.06
C GLY A 170 -2.12 13.36 60.63
N SER A 171 -1.64 12.13 60.86
CA SER A 171 -2.39 10.91 61.29
C SER A 171 -3.45 10.37 60.30
N GLY A 172 -3.84 9.09 60.32
CA GLY A 172 -3.25 7.92 60.99
C GLY A 172 -4.24 7.09 61.82
N SER A 173 -4.69 5.93 61.32
CA SER A 173 -5.39 4.86 62.07
C SER A 173 -5.42 3.54 61.28
N HIS A 174 -5.59 2.41 61.98
CA HIS A 174 -5.78 1.05 61.44
C HIS A 174 -7.23 0.59 61.63
N ASP A 175 -7.67 -0.37 60.81
CA ASP A 175 -8.56 -1.52 61.14
C ASP A 175 -8.51 -2.44 59.89
N VAL A 176 -7.93 -3.66 59.88
CA VAL A 176 -8.17 -4.92 60.64
C VAL A 176 -9.29 -5.79 60.03
N ASP A 177 -8.88 -7.00 59.63
CA ASP A 177 -9.58 -8.05 58.89
C ASP A 177 -11.00 -8.44 59.36
N MET A 178 -11.80 -8.98 58.42
CA MET A 178 -12.29 -10.36 58.54
C MET A 178 -12.42 -11.01 57.15
N ASP A 179 -11.73 -12.14 56.95
CA ASP A 179 -11.73 -12.96 55.74
C ASP A 179 -12.59 -14.23 55.97
N VAL A 180 -13.48 -14.59 55.05
CA VAL A 180 -14.35 -15.78 55.17
C VAL A 180 -14.53 -16.49 53.82
N ASP A 181 -14.06 -17.74 53.80
CA ASP A 181 -14.32 -18.82 52.85
C ASP A 181 -14.10 -18.62 51.34
N ARG A 182 -12.96 -19.17 50.90
CA ARG A 182 -12.70 -19.57 49.51
C ARG A 182 -13.70 -20.61 49.00
N ASN A 183 -14.09 -20.48 47.73
CA ASN A 183 -14.15 -21.64 46.85
C ASN A 183 -13.55 -21.31 45.48
N GLY A 184 -12.91 -22.29 44.84
CA GLY A 184 -11.84 -22.03 43.88
C GLY A 184 -12.29 -21.64 42.46
N SER A 185 -11.72 -20.54 41.94
CA SER A 185 -11.63 -20.26 40.50
C SER A 185 -10.22 -20.60 39.98
N PRO A 186 -10.08 -21.13 38.75
CA PRO A 186 -8.76 -21.42 38.18
C PRO A 186 -7.96 -20.14 37.92
N ALA A 187 -6.63 -20.26 37.93
CA ALA A 187 -5.73 -19.12 37.78
C ALA A 187 -5.92 -18.41 36.43
N VAL A 188 -6.34 -17.14 36.48
CA VAL A 188 -6.41 -16.28 35.30
C VAL A 188 -4.99 -15.89 34.89
N VAL A 189 -4.45 -16.60 33.91
CA VAL A 189 -3.24 -16.16 33.18
C VAL A 189 -3.56 -14.81 32.54
N ALA A 190 -2.73 -13.79 32.80
CA ALA A 190 -2.95 -12.45 32.29
C ALA A 190 -2.93 -12.43 30.75
N SER A 191 -4.11 -12.30 30.14
CA SER A 191 -4.28 -12.30 28.69
C SER A 191 -3.81 -10.97 28.10
N ASN A 192 -2.55 -10.90 27.67
CA ASN A 192 -2.06 -9.80 26.84
C ASN A 192 -2.97 -9.62 25.62
N THR A 193 -3.65 -8.49 25.52
CA THR A 193 -4.54 -8.15 24.40
C THR A 193 -3.70 -7.92 23.13
N ARG A 194 -3.48 -8.99 22.36
CA ARG A 194 -2.80 -8.92 21.06
C ARG A 194 -3.71 -8.19 20.06
N PHE A 195 -3.39 -6.92 19.78
CA PHE A 195 -4.08 -6.07 18.79
C PHE A 195 -3.88 -6.51 17.31
N GLY A 196 -3.80 -7.82 17.04
CA GLY A 196 -3.58 -8.39 15.71
C GLY A 196 -2.34 -7.82 15.03
N SER A 197 -2.52 -7.30 13.82
CA SER A 197 -1.48 -6.66 12.99
C SER A 197 -1.09 -5.23 13.44
N ALA A 198 -1.21 -4.92 14.74
CA ALA A 198 -0.74 -3.64 15.29
C ALA A 198 0.80 -3.67 15.50
N PRO A 199 1.46 -2.50 15.54
CA PRO A 199 2.90 -2.46 15.73
C PRO A 199 3.38 -3.08 17.05
N GLN A 200 4.39 -3.94 16.94
CA GLN A 200 5.00 -4.63 18.07
C GLN A 200 6.18 -3.82 18.63
N ARG A 201 6.60 -4.10 19.88
CA ARG A 201 7.75 -3.40 20.48
C ARG A 201 9.06 -3.65 19.72
N GLY A 202 9.18 -4.83 19.10
CA GLY A 202 10.34 -5.21 18.30
C GLY A 202 11.60 -5.50 19.12
N ASP A 203 12.73 -5.54 18.43
CA ASP A 203 14.07 -5.65 19.00
C ASP A 203 14.36 -4.45 19.92
N THR A 204 14.86 -4.73 21.12
CA THR A 204 15.18 -3.73 22.16
C THR A 204 16.68 -3.54 22.38
N ARG A 205 17.53 -4.21 21.57
CA ARG A 205 18.97 -3.97 21.50
C ARG A 205 19.29 -2.52 21.13
N ILE A 206 20.50 -2.10 21.48
CA ILE A 206 21.03 -0.79 21.11
C ILE A 206 21.32 -0.81 19.61
N VAL A 207 20.73 0.13 18.88
CA VAL A 207 20.88 0.23 17.42
C VAL A 207 22.18 0.97 17.13
N VAL A 208 23.15 0.27 16.55
CA VAL A 208 24.42 0.84 16.10
C VAL A 208 24.39 1.02 14.59
N ILE A 209 24.44 2.27 14.14
CA ILE A 209 24.49 2.68 12.75
C ILE A 209 25.94 2.96 12.37
N MET A 210 26.50 2.09 11.53
CA MET A 210 27.83 2.28 10.98
C MET A 210 27.75 3.09 9.69
N PHE A 211 28.66 4.05 9.52
CA PHE A 211 28.60 5.01 8.41
C PHE A 211 29.97 5.28 7.78
N GLY A 212 29.98 5.52 6.46
CA GLY A 212 31.17 5.88 5.69
C GLY A 212 31.72 7.28 6.00
N SER A 213 32.92 7.59 5.50
CA SER A 213 33.54 8.90 5.72
C SER A 213 32.66 10.05 5.23
N GLY A 214 32.42 11.05 6.08
CA GLY A 214 31.56 12.20 5.79
C GLY A 214 30.05 11.92 5.76
N GLN A 215 29.59 10.72 6.15
CA GLN A 215 28.18 10.31 6.15
C GLN A 215 27.53 10.30 7.55
N ASP A 216 28.15 10.94 8.56
CA ASP A 216 27.67 10.98 9.95
C ASP A 216 26.21 11.42 10.11
N LYS A 217 25.73 12.28 9.20
CA LYS A 217 24.32 12.72 9.10
C LYS A 217 23.32 11.57 9.00
N ILE A 218 23.69 10.40 8.45
CA ILE A 218 22.73 9.28 8.34
C ILE A 218 22.27 8.80 9.73
N VAL A 219 23.15 8.90 10.74
CA VAL A 219 22.84 8.52 12.14
C VAL A 219 21.71 9.36 12.70
N SER A 220 21.71 10.68 12.45
CA SER A 220 20.62 11.54 12.91
C SER A 220 19.33 11.27 12.14
N VAL A 221 19.37 10.86 10.88
CA VAL A 221 18.17 10.45 10.11
C VAL A 221 17.58 9.14 10.64
N PHE A 222 18.39 8.14 11.00
CA PHE A 222 17.93 6.92 11.70
C PHE A 222 17.30 7.26 13.06
N ALA A 223 17.92 8.16 13.82
CA ALA A 223 17.41 8.62 15.11
C ALA A 223 16.08 9.38 14.99
N ASP A 224 15.97 10.26 14.00
CA ASP A 224 14.77 10.98 13.58
C ASP A 224 13.62 10.01 13.25
N VAL A 225 13.90 8.96 12.48
CA VAL A 225 12.90 7.94 12.09
C VAL A 225 12.48 7.09 13.27
N LEU A 226 13.41 6.73 14.17
CA LEU A 226 13.15 5.94 15.38
C LEU A 226 12.58 6.76 16.56
N GLY A 227 12.52 8.09 16.46
CA GLY A 227 12.10 9.00 17.55
C GLY A 227 12.98 8.92 18.80
N LYS A 228 14.27 8.65 18.60
CA LYS A 228 15.30 8.46 19.65
C LYS A 228 16.35 9.58 19.59
N PRO A 229 17.03 9.91 20.70
CA PRO A 229 18.27 10.68 20.64
C PRO A 229 19.39 9.85 20.01
N PHE A 230 20.49 10.50 19.61
CA PHE A 230 21.67 9.80 19.12
C PHE A 230 22.97 10.33 19.74
N ALA A 231 23.99 9.49 19.74
CA ALA A 231 25.37 9.85 20.09
C ALA A 231 26.34 9.10 19.18
N ILE A 232 27.57 9.60 19.04
CA ILE A 232 28.65 8.91 18.32
C ILE A 232 29.54 8.15 19.34
N ARG A 233 30.02 6.97 18.96
CA ARG A 233 31.05 6.20 19.67
C ARG A 233 32.17 5.82 18.68
N PRO A 234 33.45 5.82 19.08
CA PRO A 234 34.54 5.42 18.20
C PRO A 234 34.85 3.91 18.25
N SER A 235 34.28 3.15 19.19
CA SER A 235 34.52 1.71 19.35
C SER A 235 33.27 0.97 19.88
N PHE A 236 33.17 -0.34 19.65
CA PHE A 236 32.12 -1.16 20.28
C PHE A 236 32.32 -1.34 21.79
N LYS A 237 33.56 -1.25 22.27
CA LYS A 237 33.90 -1.29 23.71
C LYS A 237 33.30 -0.13 24.53
N GLU A 238 32.92 0.96 23.88
CA GLU A 238 32.25 2.12 24.49
C GLU A 238 30.72 2.09 24.36
N VAL A 239 30.14 1.01 23.80
CA VAL A 239 28.69 0.78 23.79
C VAL A 239 28.30 -0.08 24.98
N SER A 240 27.41 0.43 25.81
CA SER A 240 27.08 -0.11 27.13
C SER A 240 25.58 -0.09 27.41
N ALA A 241 25.15 -0.72 28.52
CA ALA A 241 23.76 -0.62 28.95
C ALA A 241 23.28 0.82 29.26
N ALA A 242 24.19 1.79 29.45
CA ALA A 242 23.85 3.20 29.59
C ALA A 242 23.40 3.85 28.27
N ASP A 243 23.67 3.21 27.13
CA ASP A 243 23.29 3.67 25.79
C ASP A 243 21.90 3.14 25.35
N HIS A 244 21.20 2.36 26.20
CA HIS A 244 19.83 1.91 25.92
C HIS A 244 18.88 3.10 25.72
N GLY A 245 18.17 3.10 24.59
CA GLY A 245 17.28 4.18 24.17
C GLY A 245 17.90 5.16 23.18
N LEU A 246 19.23 5.16 23.02
CA LEU A 246 19.92 5.91 21.96
C LEU A 246 19.94 5.13 20.64
N VAL A 247 20.22 5.86 19.57
CA VAL A 247 20.87 5.33 18.36
C VAL A 247 22.35 5.71 18.43
N ILE A 248 23.24 4.74 18.25
CA ILE A 248 24.68 4.97 18.31
C ILE A 248 25.25 5.02 16.88
N GLY A 249 25.89 6.13 16.53
CA GLY A 249 26.68 6.22 15.31
C GLY A 249 28.11 5.73 15.52
N MET A 250 28.67 4.99 14.55
CA MET A 250 30.07 4.58 14.57
C MET A 250 30.73 4.72 13.18
N PRO A 251 31.88 5.40 13.05
CA PRO A 251 32.60 5.45 11.77
C PRO A 251 33.08 4.06 11.34
N ALA A 252 32.78 3.67 10.09
CA ALA A 252 33.05 2.33 9.55
C ALA A 252 34.52 1.89 9.69
N GLU A 253 35.47 2.80 9.46
CA GLU A 253 36.91 2.49 9.56
C GLU A 253 37.40 2.21 11.00
N LEU A 254 36.70 2.70 12.02
CA LEU A 254 37.02 2.41 13.42
C LEU A 254 36.36 1.10 13.88
N ALA A 255 35.11 0.88 13.47
CA ALA A 255 34.32 -0.32 13.77
C ALA A 255 35.02 -1.63 13.36
N LYS A 256 35.79 -1.62 12.26
CA LYS A 256 36.61 -2.74 11.78
C LYS A 256 37.54 -3.33 12.84
N SER A 257 37.94 -2.54 13.85
CA SER A 257 38.89 -2.95 14.88
C SER A 257 38.29 -3.81 16.00
N ASP A 258 36.97 -3.76 16.24
CA ASP A 258 36.35 -4.51 17.35
C ASP A 258 34.91 -5.04 17.12
N ILE A 259 34.31 -4.85 15.94
CA ILE A 259 32.95 -5.34 15.58
C ILE A 259 32.73 -6.85 15.83
N ALA A 260 33.74 -7.69 15.59
CA ALA A 260 33.66 -9.13 15.81
C ALA A 260 33.62 -9.52 17.31
N SER A 261 34.04 -8.60 18.20
CA SER A 261 34.05 -8.78 19.65
C SER A 261 32.83 -8.16 20.37
N ARG A 262 31.89 -7.57 19.61
CA ARG A 262 30.68 -6.93 20.17
C ARG A 262 29.76 -7.96 20.86
N ASN A 263 29.04 -7.53 21.89
CA ASN A 263 27.98 -8.36 22.45
C ASN A 263 26.72 -8.32 21.55
N LYS A 264 26.56 -9.35 20.71
CA LYS A 264 25.44 -9.48 19.76
C LYS A 264 24.06 -9.62 20.45
N GLU A 265 24.01 -9.94 21.74
CA GLU A 265 22.77 -9.94 22.55
C GLU A 265 22.32 -8.52 22.97
N VAL A 266 23.25 -7.55 22.97
CA VAL A 266 23.02 -6.18 23.47
C VAL A 266 22.93 -5.15 22.35
N VAL A 267 23.64 -5.36 21.24
CA VAL A 267 23.64 -4.45 20.08
C VAL A 267 23.11 -5.12 18.81
N VAL A 268 22.36 -4.35 18.01
CA VAL A 268 22.00 -4.68 16.62
C VAL A 268 22.74 -3.71 15.71
N VAL A 269 23.49 -4.22 14.73
CA VAL A 269 24.41 -3.42 13.92
C VAL A 269 23.95 -3.33 12.47
N ILE A 270 23.87 -2.10 11.97
CA ILE A 270 23.40 -1.79 10.61
C ILE A 270 24.51 -1.05 9.87
N ASN A 271 25.01 -1.62 8.77
CA ASN A 271 25.91 -0.92 7.86
C ASN A 271 25.10 0.04 6.97
N ALA A 272 25.13 1.35 7.23
CA ALA A 272 24.43 2.34 6.42
C ALA A 272 25.38 2.90 5.35
N HIS A 273 25.15 2.50 4.10
CA HIS A 273 26.05 2.78 2.98
C HIS A 273 25.40 3.67 1.92
N CYS A 274 26.06 4.78 1.61
CA CYS A 274 25.66 5.68 0.54
C CYS A 274 26.18 5.15 -0.81
N VAL A 275 25.29 4.72 -1.71
CA VAL A 275 25.68 4.13 -3.01
C VAL A 275 26.46 5.12 -3.88
N ASN A 276 26.29 6.43 -3.65
CA ASN A 276 27.03 7.50 -4.32
C ASN A 276 28.54 7.52 -3.97
N LEU A 277 28.98 6.80 -2.93
CA LEU A 277 30.40 6.63 -2.59
C LEU A 277 31.08 5.45 -3.32
N GLY A 278 30.34 4.76 -4.20
CA GLY A 278 30.79 3.54 -4.88
C GLY A 278 30.21 2.28 -4.23
N MET A 279 30.27 1.16 -4.97
CA MET A 279 29.74 -0.15 -4.56
C MET A 279 30.74 -1.25 -4.98
N PRO A 280 30.80 -2.39 -4.29
CA PRO A 280 29.98 -2.77 -3.13
C PRO A 280 30.39 -2.01 -1.85
N PRO A 281 29.57 -2.07 -0.79
CA PRO A 281 30.02 -1.75 0.57
C PRO A 281 31.16 -2.67 1.00
N ASP A 282 31.88 -2.32 2.08
CA ASP A 282 32.94 -3.17 2.63
C ASP A 282 32.38 -4.56 3.02
N ILE A 283 32.69 -5.57 2.20
CA ILE A 283 32.05 -6.90 2.25
C ILE A 283 32.34 -7.60 3.60
N PHE A 284 33.53 -7.43 4.16
CA PHE A 284 33.90 -8.00 5.45
C PHE A 284 33.13 -7.32 6.58
N LEU A 285 32.98 -6.00 6.50
CA LEU A 285 32.22 -5.22 7.47
C LEU A 285 30.74 -5.60 7.45
N SER A 286 30.15 -5.71 6.25
CA SER A 286 28.76 -6.14 6.07
C SER A 286 28.54 -7.58 6.51
N ALA A 287 29.49 -8.50 6.28
CA ALA A 287 29.38 -9.88 6.74
C ALA A 287 29.33 -10.02 8.28
N GLU A 288 29.92 -9.08 9.02
CA GLU A 288 29.81 -9.03 10.48
C GLU A 288 28.56 -8.31 10.98
N CYS A 289 27.92 -7.43 10.21
CA CYS A 289 26.72 -6.70 10.61
C CYS A 289 25.46 -7.57 10.68
N ASP A 290 24.50 -7.18 11.51
CA ASP A 290 23.16 -7.79 11.56
C ASP A 290 22.38 -7.45 10.27
N TYR A 291 22.48 -6.19 9.81
CA TYR A 291 21.79 -5.68 8.62
C TYR A 291 22.65 -4.69 7.80
N GLU A 292 22.21 -4.37 6.59
CA GLU A 292 22.81 -3.39 5.68
C GLU A 292 21.70 -2.51 5.07
N PHE A 293 21.87 -1.19 5.12
CA PHE A 293 20.95 -0.22 4.54
C PHE A 293 21.64 0.59 3.44
N LEU A 294 21.20 0.38 2.19
CA LEU A 294 21.69 1.11 1.03
C LEU A 294 20.81 2.36 0.81
N TYR A 295 21.44 3.50 0.54
CA TYR A 295 20.72 4.74 0.25
C TYR A 295 21.45 5.64 -0.77
N SER A 296 20.70 6.54 -1.40
CA SER A 296 21.20 7.66 -2.20
C SER A 296 21.16 8.97 -1.39
N GLU A 297 22.17 9.82 -1.52
CA GLU A 297 22.21 11.12 -0.80
C GLU A 297 21.14 12.10 -1.32
N ALA A 298 20.93 12.13 -2.64
CA ALA A 298 19.93 12.97 -3.28
C ALA A 298 19.30 12.28 -4.52
N PRO A 299 17.98 12.04 -4.56
CA PRO A 299 17.03 12.17 -3.46
C PRO A 299 17.24 11.10 -2.37
N PHE A 300 16.95 11.46 -1.12
CA PHE A 300 16.86 10.50 -0.01
C PHE A 300 15.38 10.21 0.32
N PHE A 301 15.00 8.94 0.40
CA PHE A 301 13.61 8.53 0.63
C PHE A 301 13.39 8.10 2.09
N ARG A 302 12.89 9.00 2.95
CA ARG A 302 12.70 8.71 4.38
C ARG A 302 11.75 7.53 4.65
N ARG A 303 10.75 7.31 3.79
CA ARG A 303 9.86 6.12 3.83
C ARG A 303 10.57 4.78 3.65
N ASP A 304 11.65 4.76 2.88
CA ASP A 304 12.45 3.58 2.56
C ASP A 304 13.15 3.07 3.83
N LEU A 305 13.88 3.99 4.47
CA LEU A 305 14.46 3.80 5.79
C LEU A 305 13.40 3.45 6.85
N ALA A 306 12.26 4.16 6.88
CA ALA A 306 11.20 3.90 7.87
C ALA A 306 10.64 2.48 7.77
N ARG A 307 10.42 1.96 6.55
CA ARG A 307 9.98 0.57 6.34
C ARG A 307 11.09 -0.42 6.67
N PHE A 308 12.30 -0.22 6.14
CA PHE A 308 13.47 -1.07 6.43
C PHE A 308 13.69 -1.22 7.95
N ILE A 309 13.75 -0.12 8.71
CA ILE A 309 14.05 -0.17 10.14
C ILE A 309 12.88 -0.69 10.99
N SER A 310 11.64 -0.42 10.58
CA SER A 310 10.46 -0.99 11.25
C SER A 310 10.40 -2.50 11.08
N PHE A 311 10.78 -3.01 9.90
CA PHE A 311 10.78 -4.43 9.61
C PHE A 311 11.98 -5.16 10.24
N THR A 312 13.21 -4.68 10.04
CA THR A 312 14.44 -5.32 10.57
C THR A 312 14.52 -5.31 12.10
N LEU A 313 13.89 -4.33 12.77
CA LEU A 313 13.70 -4.35 14.23
C LEU A 313 12.40 -5.04 14.66
N GLY A 314 11.67 -5.74 13.80
CA GLY A 314 10.48 -6.53 14.17
C GLY A 314 9.30 -5.71 14.74
N GLN A 315 9.20 -4.43 14.39
CA GLN A 315 8.11 -3.55 14.84
C GLN A 315 6.85 -3.70 13.98
N ILE A 316 6.99 -4.18 12.74
CA ILE A 316 5.89 -4.52 11.82
C ILE A 316 6.06 -5.94 11.27
N SER A 317 4.94 -6.63 11.06
CA SER A 317 4.86 -7.93 10.39
C SER A 317 3.86 -7.85 9.25
N HIS A 318 4.35 -8.02 8.02
CA HIS A 318 3.50 -8.15 6.85
C HIS A 318 2.87 -9.55 6.76
N HIS A 319 3.57 -10.58 7.26
CA HIS A 319 3.17 -11.98 7.11
C HIS A 319 1.83 -12.29 7.78
N ASP A 320 1.65 -11.93 9.06
CA ASP A 320 0.39 -12.16 9.79
C ASP A 320 -0.81 -11.49 9.09
N THR A 321 -0.57 -10.30 8.56
CA THR A 321 -1.58 -9.54 7.80
C THR A 321 -1.95 -10.25 6.50
N LEU A 322 -0.96 -10.77 5.76
CA LEU A 322 -1.18 -11.50 4.51
C LEU A 322 -1.81 -12.88 4.74
N MET A 323 -1.44 -13.60 5.81
CA MET A 323 -2.06 -14.88 6.17
C MET A 323 -3.50 -14.74 6.67
N SER A 324 -3.91 -13.55 7.11
CA SER A 324 -5.31 -13.25 7.43
C SER A 324 -6.22 -13.07 6.20
N LYS A 325 -5.65 -12.89 5.00
CA LYS A 325 -6.43 -12.71 3.76
C LYS A 325 -6.99 -14.04 3.25
N PRO A 326 -8.18 -14.04 2.60
CA PRO A 326 -8.76 -15.26 2.01
C PRO A 326 -7.98 -15.76 0.77
N ARG A 327 -7.16 -14.90 0.17
CA ARG A 327 -6.24 -15.19 -0.94
C ARG A 327 -5.11 -14.16 -0.96
N THR A 328 -3.90 -14.56 -1.36
CA THR A 328 -2.80 -13.63 -1.65
C THR A 328 -2.14 -13.90 -3.01
N TYR A 329 -1.61 -12.84 -3.62
CA TYR A 329 -0.96 -12.86 -4.94
C TYR A 329 0.44 -12.22 -4.90
N PHE A 330 1.35 -12.62 -5.78
CA PHE A 330 2.60 -11.85 -5.97
C PHE A 330 2.97 -11.73 -7.46
N ILE A 331 3.56 -10.59 -7.84
CA ILE A 331 3.99 -10.32 -9.21
C ILE A 331 5.52 -10.35 -9.32
N SER A 332 6.05 -11.07 -10.30
CA SER A 332 7.49 -11.13 -10.58
C SER A 332 7.95 -9.97 -11.47
N THR A 333 8.98 -9.22 -11.07
CA THR A 333 9.65 -8.26 -11.96
C THR A 333 10.54 -9.01 -12.94
N THR A 334 10.09 -9.14 -14.20
CA THR A 334 10.82 -9.83 -15.28
C THR A 334 11.70 -8.90 -16.12
N PHE A 335 11.97 -7.70 -15.62
CA PHE A 335 12.82 -6.71 -16.27
C PHE A 335 14.30 -7.05 -16.06
N PRO A 336 15.18 -6.83 -17.06
CA PRO A 336 16.63 -6.97 -16.87
C PRO A 336 17.21 -5.87 -15.97
N ASP A 337 16.51 -4.75 -15.82
CA ASP A 337 16.79 -3.66 -14.90
C ASP A 337 15.46 -3.14 -14.36
N VAL A 338 15.33 -3.04 -13.04
CA VAL A 338 14.11 -2.63 -12.33
C VAL A 338 13.77 -1.16 -12.58
N SER A 339 14.73 -0.31 -12.96
CA SER A 339 14.47 1.10 -13.31
C SER A 339 13.40 1.25 -14.40
N ALA A 340 13.31 0.30 -15.33
CA ALA A 340 12.29 0.24 -16.38
C ALA A 340 10.87 -0.02 -15.85
N ALA A 341 10.73 -0.65 -14.67
CA ALA A 341 9.45 -0.91 -14.01
C ALA A 341 8.94 0.31 -13.22
N LEU A 342 9.85 1.10 -12.63
CA LEU A 342 9.53 2.14 -11.63
C LEU A 342 8.50 3.20 -12.08
N PRO A 343 8.41 3.62 -13.36
CA PRO A 343 7.37 4.56 -13.80
C PRO A 343 5.96 3.99 -13.74
N ASN A 344 5.82 2.66 -13.81
CA ASN A 344 4.53 1.95 -13.92
C ASN A 344 4.28 0.99 -12.74
N ILE A 345 5.15 0.95 -11.72
CA ILE A 345 5.08 -0.03 -10.63
C ILE A 345 3.75 0.04 -9.86
N ASP A 346 3.17 1.23 -9.73
CA ASP A 346 1.88 1.49 -9.10
C ASP A 346 0.67 0.92 -9.88
N ILE A 347 0.87 0.59 -11.16
CA ILE A 347 -0.12 -0.06 -12.03
C ILE A 347 0.17 -1.57 -12.07
N LEU A 348 1.43 -1.95 -12.32
CA LEU A 348 1.91 -3.33 -12.33
C LEU A 348 1.52 -4.12 -11.06
N THR A 349 1.45 -3.44 -9.91
CA THR A 349 1.18 -4.07 -8.60
C THR A 349 -0.29 -4.03 -8.15
N VAL A 350 -1.23 -3.61 -9.01
CA VAL A 350 -2.67 -3.70 -8.71
C VAL A 350 -3.07 -5.17 -8.52
N GLY A 351 -3.72 -5.48 -7.40
CA GLY A 351 -4.09 -6.84 -6.99
C GLY A 351 -2.98 -7.64 -6.30
N ALA A 352 -1.72 -7.18 -6.31
CA ALA A 352 -0.60 -7.90 -5.69
C ALA A 352 -0.52 -7.67 -4.16
N ASP A 353 -0.03 -8.69 -3.45
CA ASP A 353 0.34 -8.63 -2.02
C ASP A 353 1.84 -8.53 -1.79
N ALA A 354 2.67 -8.91 -2.76
CA ALA A 354 4.11 -8.77 -2.74
C ALA A 354 4.68 -8.64 -4.17
N VAL A 355 5.93 -8.18 -4.27
CA VAL A 355 6.68 -8.07 -5.53
C VAL A 355 7.93 -8.97 -5.47
N GLU A 356 8.06 -9.92 -6.40
CA GLU A 356 9.23 -10.80 -6.49
C GLU A 356 10.31 -10.17 -7.38
N ILE A 357 11.46 -9.81 -6.80
CA ILE A 357 12.66 -9.45 -7.55
C ILE A 357 13.38 -10.73 -7.99
N ARG A 358 13.30 -11.01 -9.29
CA ARG A 358 13.97 -12.14 -9.95
C ARG A 358 15.42 -11.78 -10.26
N VAL A 359 16.30 -12.00 -9.27
CA VAL A 359 17.72 -11.66 -9.32
C VAL A 359 18.43 -12.36 -10.48
N ASP A 360 18.00 -13.57 -10.83
CA ASP A 360 18.52 -14.33 -11.96
C ASP A 360 18.12 -13.76 -13.35
N LEU A 361 17.13 -12.85 -13.41
CA LEU A 361 16.75 -12.18 -14.66
C LEU A 361 17.41 -10.80 -14.83
N LEU A 362 18.03 -10.25 -13.78
CA LEU A 362 18.75 -8.99 -13.81
C LEU A 362 20.02 -9.09 -14.67
N LYS A 363 20.35 -8.02 -15.40
CA LYS A 363 21.49 -7.98 -16.33
C LYS A 363 22.36 -6.76 -16.09
N GLU A 364 23.32 -6.91 -15.19
CA GLU A 364 24.40 -5.95 -14.97
C GLU A 364 25.23 -5.76 -16.26
N PRO A 365 25.25 -4.55 -16.87
CA PRO A 365 26.00 -4.29 -18.09
C PRO A 365 27.49 -4.11 -17.79
N LEU A 366 28.34 -4.64 -18.67
CA LEU A 366 29.79 -4.50 -18.60
C LEU A 366 30.29 -3.42 -19.57
N GLY A 367 31.43 -2.80 -19.24
CA GLY A 367 32.00 -1.66 -20.00
C GLY A 367 32.47 -1.98 -21.43
N ASP A 368 32.43 -3.25 -21.83
CA ASP A 368 32.72 -3.74 -23.19
C ASP A 368 31.45 -3.96 -24.04
N GLY A 369 30.26 -3.70 -23.48
CA GLY A 369 28.96 -3.94 -24.14
C GLY A 369 28.40 -5.35 -23.95
N THR A 370 29.05 -6.19 -23.13
CA THR A 370 28.51 -7.48 -22.67
C THR A 370 27.75 -7.30 -21.34
N TYR A 371 27.40 -8.41 -20.68
CA TYR A 371 26.71 -8.43 -19.39
C TYR A 371 27.38 -9.44 -18.47
N SER A 372 27.34 -9.20 -17.15
CA SER A 372 27.85 -10.18 -16.19
C SER A 372 27.06 -11.49 -16.25
N ALA A 373 27.74 -12.63 -16.11
CA ALA A 373 27.11 -13.94 -16.07
C ALA A 373 26.28 -14.17 -14.80
N VAL A 374 26.63 -13.46 -13.71
CA VAL A 374 25.82 -13.33 -12.48
C VAL A 374 25.89 -11.86 -12.08
N PRO A 375 24.75 -11.16 -11.91
CA PRO A 375 24.76 -9.75 -11.51
C PRO A 375 25.35 -9.60 -10.11
N SER A 376 26.31 -8.70 -9.93
CA SER A 376 27.03 -8.49 -8.67
C SER A 376 26.10 -8.04 -7.54
N LEU A 377 26.48 -8.32 -6.28
CA LEU A 377 25.77 -7.79 -5.11
C LEU A 377 25.67 -6.25 -5.12
N SER A 378 26.61 -5.55 -5.75
CA SER A 378 26.54 -4.10 -5.96
C SER A 378 25.29 -3.71 -6.74
N TYR A 379 25.13 -4.29 -7.93
CA TYR A 379 24.01 -4.02 -8.82
C TYR A 379 22.70 -4.54 -8.23
N VAL A 380 22.67 -5.77 -7.71
CA VAL A 380 21.46 -6.35 -7.10
C VAL A 380 20.98 -5.52 -5.90
N GLY A 381 21.89 -5.00 -5.08
CA GLY A 381 21.57 -4.12 -3.95
C GLY A 381 20.97 -2.78 -4.39
N GLU A 382 21.54 -2.14 -5.41
CA GLU A 382 20.98 -0.92 -6.00
C GLU A 382 19.59 -1.16 -6.60
N GLN A 383 19.42 -2.26 -7.34
CA GLN A 383 18.13 -2.65 -7.95
C GLN A 383 17.04 -2.94 -6.89
N LEU A 384 17.42 -3.55 -5.76
CA LEU A 384 16.52 -3.77 -4.62
C LEU A 384 16.16 -2.46 -3.91
N MET A 385 17.13 -1.57 -3.67
CA MET A 385 16.92 -0.24 -3.10
C MET A 385 15.93 0.56 -3.96
N LEU A 386 16.17 0.63 -5.27
CA LEU A 386 15.31 1.33 -6.24
C LEU A 386 13.87 0.79 -6.25
N LEU A 387 13.68 -0.53 -6.06
CA LEU A 387 12.35 -1.14 -5.93
C LEU A 387 11.65 -0.71 -4.63
N ARG A 388 12.33 -0.88 -3.48
CA ARG A 388 11.78 -0.59 -2.14
C ARG A 388 11.37 0.88 -2.00
N GLN A 389 12.16 1.78 -2.59
CA GLN A 389 11.88 3.21 -2.66
C GLN A 389 10.63 3.59 -3.45
N ARG A 390 10.03 2.68 -4.23
CA ARG A 390 8.89 2.96 -5.11
C ARG A 390 7.62 2.20 -4.76
N THR A 391 7.66 0.92 -4.39
CA THR A 391 6.47 0.15 -3.97
C THR A 391 6.37 0.01 -2.46
N GLU A 392 5.16 0.19 -1.90
CA GLU A 392 4.87 -0.03 -0.46
C GLU A 392 4.59 -1.51 -0.12
N LEU A 393 4.59 -2.40 -1.12
CA LEU A 393 4.43 -3.84 -0.90
C LEU A 393 5.71 -4.49 -0.33
N PRO A 394 5.57 -5.61 0.40
CA PRO A 394 6.65 -6.56 0.69
C PRO A 394 7.37 -7.03 -0.57
N ILE A 395 8.67 -7.30 -0.44
CA ILE A 395 9.51 -7.84 -1.50
C ILE A 395 9.79 -9.33 -1.23
N ILE A 396 9.76 -10.13 -2.30
CA ILE A 396 10.29 -11.50 -2.32
C ILE A 396 11.59 -11.48 -3.13
N PHE A 397 12.71 -11.94 -2.56
CA PHE A 397 13.99 -12.03 -3.26
C PHE A 397 14.22 -13.45 -3.75
N THR A 398 14.45 -13.62 -5.06
CA THR A 398 14.53 -14.95 -5.70
C THR A 398 15.73 -15.05 -6.63
N THR A 399 16.61 -16.02 -6.34
CA THR A 399 17.74 -16.44 -7.18
C THR A 399 17.41 -17.79 -7.83
N ARG A 400 16.51 -17.80 -8.83
CA ARG A 400 16.02 -19.05 -9.45
C ARG A 400 17.14 -19.76 -10.22
N CYS A 401 17.40 -21.03 -9.92
CA CYS A 401 18.47 -21.78 -10.57
C CYS A 401 18.16 -22.18 -12.02
N THR A 402 19.20 -22.52 -12.81
CA THR A 402 19.06 -22.98 -14.20
C THR A 402 18.19 -24.23 -14.37
N ARG A 403 18.20 -25.16 -13.41
CA ARG A 403 17.34 -26.37 -13.43
C ARG A 403 15.86 -26.05 -13.22
N GLU A 404 15.56 -25.03 -12.42
CA GLU A 404 14.21 -24.52 -12.17
C GLU A 404 13.84 -23.37 -13.14
N ASN A 405 14.40 -23.38 -14.36
CA ASN A 405 14.13 -22.43 -15.45
C ASN A 405 14.40 -20.95 -15.09
N GLY A 406 15.33 -20.70 -14.16
CA GLY A 406 15.98 -19.42 -13.98
C GLY A 406 17.32 -19.34 -14.72
N ARG A 407 18.22 -18.48 -14.23
CA ARG A 407 19.59 -18.32 -14.77
C ARG A 407 20.70 -18.44 -13.73
N PHE A 408 20.38 -18.50 -12.43
CA PHE A 408 21.42 -18.54 -11.41
C PHE A 408 22.20 -19.88 -11.51
N PRO A 409 23.54 -19.86 -11.51
CA PRO A 409 24.36 -21.06 -11.66
C PRO A 409 24.11 -22.06 -10.51
N MET A 410 24.26 -23.36 -10.74
CA MET A 410 24.08 -24.38 -9.68
C MET A 410 25.40 -24.88 -9.08
N GLU A 411 26.51 -24.52 -9.73
CA GLU A 411 27.84 -25.11 -9.51
C GLU A 411 28.46 -24.69 -8.16
N ASN A 412 27.95 -23.61 -7.55
CA ASN A 412 28.37 -23.12 -6.24
C ASN A 412 27.14 -22.83 -5.35
N PRO A 413 26.74 -23.76 -4.47
CA PRO A 413 25.62 -23.55 -3.53
C PRO A 413 25.87 -22.42 -2.52
N ASP A 414 27.12 -22.15 -2.13
CA ASP A 414 27.45 -21.07 -1.18
C ASP A 414 27.20 -19.67 -1.78
N LEU A 415 27.16 -19.54 -3.12
CA LEU A 415 26.74 -18.31 -3.80
C LEU A 415 25.24 -18.00 -3.55
N TYR A 416 24.39 -19.02 -3.41
CA TYR A 416 23.00 -18.82 -2.99
C TYR A 416 22.95 -18.37 -1.54
N TYR A 417 23.75 -18.97 -0.67
CA TYR A 417 23.84 -18.52 0.73
C TYR A 417 24.26 -17.04 0.78
N GLU A 418 25.27 -16.63 0.03
CA GLU A 418 25.76 -15.25 0.00
C GLU A 418 24.66 -14.26 -0.41
N TYR A 419 23.95 -14.53 -1.51
CA TYR A 419 22.89 -13.65 -2.03
C TYR A 419 21.64 -13.66 -1.15
N LEU A 420 21.19 -14.82 -0.66
CA LEU A 420 20.01 -14.95 0.20
C LEU A 420 20.25 -14.37 1.60
N TYR A 421 21.46 -14.53 2.16
CA TYR A 421 21.84 -13.88 3.41
C TYR A 421 21.98 -12.38 3.25
N ARG A 422 22.56 -11.89 2.14
CA ARG A 422 22.60 -10.45 1.86
C ARG A 422 21.19 -9.86 1.68
N ALA A 423 20.23 -10.60 1.14
CA ALA A 423 18.82 -10.19 1.09
C ALA A 423 18.17 -10.08 2.49
N ILE A 424 18.48 -10.99 3.42
CA ILE A 424 18.10 -10.86 4.84
C ILE A 424 18.72 -9.57 5.43
N GLN A 425 20.01 -9.33 5.18
CA GLN A 425 20.70 -8.12 5.66
C GLN A 425 20.10 -6.82 5.07
N TRP A 426 19.68 -6.83 3.81
CA TRP A 426 18.90 -5.74 3.18
C TRP A 426 17.44 -5.65 3.66
N GLY A 427 17.05 -6.44 4.66
CA GLY A 427 15.73 -6.41 5.29
C GLY A 427 14.61 -6.83 4.35
N VAL A 428 14.83 -7.76 3.42
CA VAL A 428 13.77 -8.26 2.52
C VAL A 428 12.75 -9.07 3.32
N GLU A 429 11.46 -8.85 3.05
CA GLU A 429 10.37 -9.46 3.80
C GLU A 429 10.27 -10.98 3.58
N TYR A 430 10.57 -11.45 2.36
CA TYR A 430 10.59 -12.87 1.97
C TYR A 430 11.82 -13.25 1.15
N ILE A 431 12.42 -14.40 1.43
CA ILE A 431 13.44 -15.02 0.56
C ILE A 431 12.95 -16.37 0.02
N ASP A 432 13.21 -16.62 -1.25
CA ASP A 432 12.89 -17.88 -1.93
C ASP A 432 14.10 -18.83 -1.86
N VAL A 433 13.93 -19.94 -1.15
CA VAL A 433 15.02 -20.88 -0.80
C VAL A 433 14.73 -22.23 -1.42
N GLU A 434 15.45 -22.54 -2.49
CA GLU A 434 15.23 -23.76 -3.29
C GLU A 434 15.59 -25.04 -2.51
N LEU A 435 14.74 -26.05 -2.61
CA LEU A 435 14.82 -27.27 -1.79
C LEU A 435 16.07 -28.11 -2.07
N TRP A 436 16.61 -28.04 -3.29
CA TRP A 436 17.82 -28.78 -3.68
C TRP A 436 19.07 -28.27 -2.94
N LEU A 437 19.04 -27.06 -2.36
CA LEU A 437 20.17 -26.52 -1.61
C LEU A 437 20.50 -27.44 -0.41
N PRO A 438 21.81 -27.67 -0.14
CA PRO A 438 22.25 -28.48 1.00
C PRO A 438 21.54 -28.10 2.30
N GLU A 439 21.10 -29.08 3.09
CA GLU A 439 20.32 -28.82 4.30
C GLU A 439 21.05 -27.87 5.27
N ALA A 440 22.39 -27.95 5.35
CA ALA A 440 23.20 -27.02 6.13
C ALA A 440 23.02 -25.54 5.72
N ILE A 441 22.87 -25.25 4.42
CA ILE A 441 22.60 -23.89 3.92
C ILE A 441 21.16 -23.47 4.25
N ARG A 442 20.17 -24.34 3.99
CA ARG A 442 18.76 -24.05 4.28
C ARG A 442 18.52 -23.80 5.78
N LYS A 443 19.11 -24.64 6.62
CA LYS A 443 19.10 -24.51 8.09
C LYS A 443 19.80 -23.22 8.54
N ARG A 444 21.00 -22.92 8.02
CA ARG A 444 21.74 -21.70 8.37
C ARG A 444 20.96 -20.44 8.01
N LEU A 445 20.33 -20.39 6.83
CA LEU A 445 19.44 -19.28 6.44
C LEU A 445 18.27 -19.15 7.43
N TRP A 446 17.63 -20.26 7.84
CA TRP A 446 16.55 -20.25 8.83
C TRP A 446 17.00 -19.75 10.21
N GLU A 447 18.15 -20.21 10.71
CA GLU A 447 18.74 -19.78 11.99
C GLU A 447 19.19 -18.31 11.96
N GLN A 448 19.48 -17.75 10.79
CA GLN A 448 19.94 -16.37 10.61
C GLN A 448 18.92 -15.43 9.96
N LYS A 449 17.65 -15.84 9.79
CA LYS A 449 16.64 -15.08 8.99
C LYS A 449 16.20 -13.74 9.57
N GLY A 450 16.43 -13.48 10.86
CA GLY A 450 15.95 -12.27 11.53
C GLY A 450 14.43 -12.12 11.40
N SER A 451 13.97 -10.99 10.87
CA SER A 451 12.55 -10.75 10.55
C SER A 451 12.07 -11.38 9.23
N SER A 452 12.97 -11.86 8.37
CA SER A 452 12.64 -12.39 7.03
C SER A 452 11.94 -13.75 7.12
N HIS A 453 10.97 -13.97 6.24
CA HIS A 453 10.27 -15.23 6.09
C HIS A 453 10.84 -16.04 4.91
N ILE A 454 10.93 -17.36 5.06
CA ILE A 454 11.45 -18.28 4.04
C ILE A 454 10.30 -18.92 3.28
N MET A 455 10.28 -18.72 1.96
CA MET A 455 9.49 -19.50 1.03
C MET A 455 10.35 -20.69 0.55
N SER A 456 10.13 -21.90 1.07
CA SER A 456 10.84 -23.07 0.55
C SER A 456 10.26 -23.45 -0.81
N ALA A 457 11.10 -23.39 -1.84
CA ALA A 457 10.70 -23.53 -3.22
C ALA A 457 11.14 -24.85 -3.85
N PHE A 458 10.29 -25.41 -4.71
CA PHE A 458 10.60 -26.55 -5.56
C PHE A 458 9.87 -26.39 -6.89
N HIS A 459 10.57 -26.58 -8.02
CA HIS A 459 9.96 -26.57 -9.34
C HIS A 459 10.30 -27.82 -10.17
N ASP A 460 9.28 -28.60 -10.56
CA ASP A 460 9.44 -29.62 -11.59
C ASP A 460 9.22 -29.05 -13.00
N PHE A 461 10.24 -29.24 -13.85
CA PHE A 461 10.18 -28.97 -15.28
C PHE A 461 10.23 -30.26 -16.14
N SER A 462 10.22 -31.45 -15.53
CA SER A 462 10.21 -32.72 -16.27
C SER A 462 8.86 -33.03 -16.91
N GLY A 463 7.75 -32.57 -16.33
CA GLY A 463 6.40 -32.97 -16.73
C GLY A 463 6.08 -34.43 -16.35
N THR A 464 6.94 -35.06 -15.53
CA THR A 464 6.76 -36.44 -15.03
C THR A 464 6.40 -36.50 -13.56
N PHE A 465 6.47 -35.36 -12.85
CA PHE A 465 6.07 -35.25 -11.45
C PHE A 465 4.59 -35.57 -11.27
N LYS A 466 4.25 -36.32 -10.22
CA LYS A 466 2.87 -36.76 -9.91
C LYS A 466 2.50 -36.35 -8.50
N TRP A 467 1.50 -35.48 -8.37
CA TRP A 467 0.98 -35.01 -7.10
C TRP A 467 0.56 -36.11 -6.11
N PRO A 468 -0.06 -37.24 -6.50
CA PRO A 468 -0.43 -38.29 -5.54
C PRO A 468 0.73 -39.25 -5.19
N SER A 469 1.96 -38.97 -5.63
CA SER A 469 3.11 -39.84 -5.38
C SER A 469 3.74 -39.62 -3.99
N SER A 470 4.39 -40.67 -3.48
CA SER A 470 5.22 -40.58 -2.27
C SER A 470 6.39 -39.60 -2.44
N HIS A 471 6.85 -39.33 -3.67
CA HIS A 471 7.90 -38.35 -3.93
C HIS A 471 7.40 -36.91 -3.73
N ALA A 472 6.18 -36.59 -4.19
CA ALA A 472 5.57 -35.28 -3.94
C ALA A 472 5.39 -35.01 -2.44
N GLU A 473 4.97 -36.02 -1.69
CA GLU A 473 4.85 -35.96 -0.22
C GLU A 473 6.22 -35.82 0.47
N GLN A 474 7.26 -36.54 0.02
CA GLN A 474 8.63 -36.35 0.51
C GLN A 474 9.15 -34.93 0.27
N VAL A 475 8.93 -34.37 -0.93
CA VAL A 475 9.29 -32.98 -1.25
C VAL A 475 8.59 -31.99 -0.33
N TYR A 476 7.29 -32.19 -0.08
CA TYR A 476 6.51 -31.34 0.82
C TYR A 476 7.01 -31.38 2.27
N VAL A 477 7.27 -32.57 2.80
CA VAL A 477 7.80 -32.77 4.16
C VAL A 477 9.23 -32.19 4.29
N GLU A 478 10.09 -32.36 3.29
CA GLU A 478 11.45 -31.78 3.29
C GLU A 478 11.46 -30.24 3.14
N SER A 479 10.48 -29.67 2.43
CA SER A 479 10.24 -28.21 2.40
C SER A 479 9.73 -27.66 3.72
N SER A 480 8.89 -28.42 4.45
CA SER A 480 8.27 -27.94 5.70
C SER A 480 9.27 -27.65 6.83
N LYS A 481 10.47 -28.25 6.82
CA LYS A 481 11.47 -28.18 7.89
C LYS A 481 11.98 -26.76 8.21
N TYR A 482 12.10 -25.91 7.19
CA TYR A 482 12.79 -24.60 7.28
C TYR A 482 12.02 -23.53 6.49
N ALA A 483 10.70 -23.49 6.63
CA ALA A 483 9.83 -22.65 5.83
C ALA A 483 8.74 -21.94 6.65
N ASP A 484 8.43 -20.71 6.26
CA ASP A 484 7.22 -19.98 6.65
C ASP A 484 6.11 -20.18 5.59
N ILE A 485 6.48 -20.54 4.35
CA ILE A 485 5.58 -20.88 3.24
C ILE A 485 6.22 -22.02 2.42
N ILE A 486 5.44 -23.04 2.06
CA ILE A 486 5.87 -24.08 1.10
C ILE A 486 5.41 -23.68 -0.30
N LYS A 487 6.30 -23.67 -1.29
CA LYS A 487 6.06 -23.31 -2.70
C LYS A 487 6.47 -24.47 -3.61
N MET A 488 5.49 -25.24 -4.11
CA MET A 488 5.76 -26.32 -5.09
C MET A 488 5.05 -26.02 -6.41
N ILE A 489 5.80 -26.07 -7.51
CA ILE A 489 5.28 -25.75 -8.84
C ILE A 489 5.70 -26.84 -9.83
N ALA A 490 4.78 -27.34 -10.67
CA ALA A 490 5.07 -28.45 -11.60
C ALA A 490 4.58 -28.16 -13.02
N ILE A 491 5.30 -28.65 -14.03
CA ILE A 491 4.73 -28.84 -15.37
C ILE A 491 3.78 -30.04 -15.31
N ILE A 492 2.60 -29.89 -15.91
CA ILE A 492 1.64 -30.97 -16.13
C ILE A 492 1.39 -31.14 -17.63
N ASN A 493 0.98 -32.34 -18.02
CA ASN A 493 0.67 -32.70 -19.40
C ASN A 493 -0.83 -32.95 -19.63
N ASP A 494 -1.61 -33.23 -18.57
CA ASP A 494 -3.05 -33.48 -18.63
C ASP A 494 -3.83 -32.60 -17.64
N HIS A 495 -5.01 -32.10 -18.03
CA HIS A 495 -5.81 -31.20 -17.19
C HIS A 495 -6.26 -31.84 -15.86
N ASN A 496 -6.38 -33.17 -15.78
CA ASN A 496 -6.77 -33.88 -14.55
C ASN A 496 -5.71 -33.77 -13.44
N GLU A 497 -4.45 -33.51 -13.79
CA GLU A 497 -3.34 -33.32 -12.83
C GLU A 497 -3.52 -32.03 -11.98
N ASN A 498 -4.45 -31.14 -12.36
CA ASN A 498 -4.92 -30.07 -11.48
C ASN A 498 -5.82 -30.59 -10.35
N PHE A 499 -6.69 -31.56 -10.60
CA PHE A 499 -7.50 -32.17 -9.53
C PHE A 499 -6.63 -33.03 -8.60
N GLU A 500 -5.57 -33.64 -9.14
CA GLU A 500 -4.56 -34.33 -8.33
C GLU A 500 -3.82 -33.38 -7.37
N LEU A 501 -3.47 -32.16 -7.82
CA LEU A 501 -2.91 -31.11 -6.96
C LEU A 501 -3.89 -30.68 -5.86
N GLU A 502 -5.19 -30.53 -6.15
CA GLU A 502 -6.18 -30.21 -5.12
C GLU A 502 -6.37 -31.35 -4.11
N TYR A 503 -6.38 -32.61 -4.58
CA TYR A 503 -6.38 -33.78 -3.72
C TYR A 503 -5.14 -33.81 -2.81
N PHE A 504 -3.95 -33.58 -3.38
CA PHE A 504 -2.69 -33.47 -2.63
C PHE A 504 -2.73 -32.35 -1.58
N ARG A 505 -3.18 -31.14 -1.96
CA ARG A 505 -3.38 -30.00 -1.05
C ARG A 505 -4.35 -30.33 0.09
N SER A 506 -5.38 -31.13 -0.17
CA SER A 506 -6.32 -31.59 0.87
C SER A 506 -5.70 -32.68 1.76
N LYS A 507 -4.95 -33.63 1.19
CA LYS A 507 -4.25 -34.69 1.91
C LYS A 507 -3.20 -34.10 2.86
N MET A 508 -2.27 -33.30 2.33
CA MET A 508 -1.17 -32.72 3.12
C MET A 508 -1.67 -31.89 4.31
N ARG A 509 -2.80 -31.18 4.16
CA ARG A 509 -3.43 -30.44 5.27
C ARG A 509 -4.04 -31.33 6.35
N ALA A 510 -4.52 -32.52 5.99
CA ALA A 510 -5.10 -33.48 6.94
C ALA A 510 -4.01 -34.27 7.68
N ASP A 511 -2.96 -34.67 6.96
CA ASP A 511 -1.88 -35.52 7.49
C ASP A 511 -0.80 -34.69 8.22
N TYR A 512 -0.59 -33.43 7.82
CA TYR A 512 0.36 -32.49 8.41
C TYR A 512 -0.34 -31.17 8.79
N PRO A 513 -1.23 -31.15 9.80
CA PRO A 513 -2.06 -29.99 10.12
C PRO A 513 -1.29 -28.75 10.60
N ASP A 514 -0.12 -28.94 11.22
CA ASP A 514 0.76 -27.87 11.71
C ASP A 514 1.79 -27.40 10.66
N SER A 515 1.62 -27.79 9.39
CA SER A 515 2.54 -27.44 8.29
C SER A 515 2.42 -25.96 7.87
N PRO A 516 3.50 -25.36 7.34
CA PRO A 516 3.45 -24.00 6.78
C PRO A 516 2.47 -23.89 5.60
N PRO A 517 1.83 -22.72 5.41
CA PRO A 517 0.91 -22.46 4.31
C PRO A 517 1.44 -22.88 2.93
N PHE A 518 0.63 -23.64 2.19
CA PHE A 518 1.03 -24.23 0.91
C PHE A 518 0.58 -23.40 -0.30
N SER A 519 1.55 -22.84 -1.02
CA SER A 519 1.42 -22.35 -2.41
C SER A 519 1.74 -23.49 -3.37
N GLY A 520 0.74 -23.94 -4.12
CA GLY A 520 0.88 -25.00 -5.12
C GLY A 520 0.22 -24.61 -6.43
N VAL A 521 0.94 -24.59 -7.55
CA VAL A 521 0.36 -24.31 -8.88
C VAL A 521 1.02 -25.15 -9.97
N ASN A 522 0.24 -25.46 -10.99
CA ASN A 522 0.72 -26.09 -12.21
C ASN A 522 1.07 -25.03 -13.27
N MET A 523 2.06 -25.34 -14.11
CA MET A 523 2.53 -24.48 -15.20
C MET A 523 1.86 -24.81 -16.54
N GLY A 524 2.02 -23.91 -17.51
CA GLY A 524 1.40 -24.01 -18.82
C GLY A 524 -0.09 -23.64 -18.82
N GLU A 525 -0.68 -23.56 -20.01
CA GLU A 525 -2.11 -23.29 -20.18
C GLU A 525 -2.95 -24.40 -19.52
N THR A 526 -2.52 -25.66 -19.67
CA THR A 526 -3.06 -26.85 -18.98
C THR A 526 -3.19 -26.63 -17.47
N GLY A 527 -2.24 -25.93 -16.85
CA GLY A 527 -2.16 -25.66 -15.42
C GLY A 527 -2.96 -24.46 -14.91
N GLN A 528 -3.53 -23.62 -15.78
CA GLN A 528 -4.21 -22.36 -15.37
C GLN A 528 -5.31 -22.57 -14.32
N PHE A 529 -6.06 -23.68 -14.40
CA PHE A 529 -7.12 -23.99 -13.43
C PHE A 529 -6.60 -24.02 -11.97
N SER A 530 -5.41 -24.57 -11.72
CA SER A 530 -4.80 -24.59 -10.38
C SER A 530 -4.57 -23.19 -9.78
N ARG A 531 -4.30 -22.18 -10.62
CA ARG A 531 -4.11 -20.78 -10.18
C ARG A 531 -5.40 -20.19 -9.63
N THR A 532 -6.55 -20.58 -10.17
CA THR A 532 -7.86 -20.17 -9.67
C THR A 532 -8.14 -20.76 -8.28
N LEU A 533 -7.59 -21.93 -7.95
CA LEU A 533 -7.83 -22.60 -6.67
C LEU A 533 -6.76 -22.30 -5.60
N ASN A 534 -5.51 -22.05 -6.00
CA ASN A 534 -4.43 -21.73 -5.07
C ASN A 534 -4.69 -20.40 -4.33
N ARG A 535 -4.71 -20.46 -2.99
CA ARG A 535 -5.02 -19.30 -2.12
C ARG A 535 -3.79 -18.60 -1.53
N VAL A 536 -2.65 -19.28 -1.42
CA VAL A 536 -1.44 -18.76 -0.76
C VAL A 536 -0.45 -18.33 -1.82
N PHE A 537 -0.11 -17.03 -1.87
CA PHE A 537 0.93 -16.46 -2.75
C PHE A 537 0.89 -17.04 -4.17
N THR A 538 -0.22 -16.82 -4.89
CA THR A 538 -0.32 -17.23 -6.29
C THR A 538 0.55 -16.30 -7.17
N PRO A 539 1.52 -16.82 -7.94
CA PRO A 539 2.30 -16.02 -8.87
C PRO A 539 1.44 -15.53 -10.04
N ILE A 540 1.39 -14.21 -10.22
CA ILE A 540 0.64 -13.51 -11.28
C ILE A 540 1.56 -12.76 -12.25
N THR A 541 1.02 -12.41 -13.41
CA THR A 541 1.63 -11.52 -14.41
C THR A 541 0.83 -10.22 -14.56
N HIS A 542 1.29 -9.28 -15.38
CA HIS A 542 0.54 -8.08 -15.78
C HIS A 542 0.82 -7.76 -17.26
N PRO A 543 -0.16 -7.28 -18.06
CA PRO A 543 0.05 -6.99 -19.50
C PRO A 543 1.13 -5.95 -19.85
N LEU A 544 1.65 -5.22 -18.85
CA LEU A 544 2.76 -4.27 -19.00
C LEU A 544 4.14 -4.87 -18.61
N LEU A 545 4.23 -6.15 -18.25
CA LEU A 545 5.52 -6.83 -18.09
C LEU A 545 6.11 -7.18 -19.48
N PRO A 546 7.44 -7.05 -19.67
CA PRO A 546 8.09 -7.33 -20.95
C PRO A 546 8.15 -8.82 -21.28
N ILE A 547 8.13 -9.68 -20.26
CA ILE A 547 8.22 -11.13 -20.34
C ILE A 547 7.31 -11.72 -19.26
N VAL A 548 6.58 -12.80 -19.56
CA VAL A 548 5.81 -13.57 -18.58
C VAL A 548 6.76 -14.53 -17.84
N ALA A 549 6.77 -14.52 -16.51
CA ALA A 549 7.81 -15.19 -15.72
C ALA A 549 7.76 -16.73 -15.76
N ALA A 550 6.60 -17.31 -16.09
CA ALA A 550 6.42 -18.73 -16.36
C ALA A 550 5.24 -18.97 -17.33
N PRO A 551 5.27 -20.01 -18.18
CA PRO A 551 4.17 -20.34 -19.09
C PRO A 551 2.82 -20.49 -18.37
N GLY A 552 1.76 -19.95 -18.97
CA GLY A 552 0.40 -20.02 -18.44
C GLY A 552 0.18 -19.26 -17.13
N GLN A 553 1.02 -18.29 -16.76
CA GLN A 553 0.65 -17.30 -15.74
C GLN A 553 -0.58 -16.49 -16.18
N MET A 554 -1.31 -15.99 -15.19
CA MET A 554 -2.50 -15.15 -15.35
C MET A 554 -2.32 -13.92 -14.46
N SER A 555 -2.89 -12.78 -14.82
CA SER A 555 -3.00 -11.62 -13.93
C SER A 555 -4.05 -11.83 -12.83
N ALA A 556 -4.04 -10.98 -11.80
CA ALA A 556 -5.11 -10.98 -10.80
C ALA A 556 -6.50 -10.78 -11.45
N SER A 557 -6.58 -9.89 -12.45
CA SER A 557 -7.80 -9.62 -13.21
C SER A 557 -8.32 -10.86 -13.94
N GLU A 558 -7.46 -11.59 -14.65
CA GLU A 558 -7.84 -12.84 -15.34
C GLU A 558 -8.24 -13.95 -14.37
N ILE A 559 -7.57 -14.07 -13.22
CA ILE A 559 -7.95 -15.06 -12.18
C ILE A 559 -9.33 -14.73 -11.59
N ASN A 560 -9.59 -13.45 -11.29
CA ASN A 560 -10.88 -13.01 -10.75
C ASN A 560 -12.01 -13.15 -11.77
N ALA A 561 -11.76 -12.83 -13.05
CA ALA A 561 -12.70 -13.06 -14.15
C ALA A 561 -13.00 -14.55 -14.35
N ALA A 562 -11.98 -15.42 -14.32
CA ALA A 562 -12.18 -16.87 -14.37
C ALA A 562 -13.00 -17.39 -13.18
N LEU A 563 -12.72 -16.91 -11.95
CA LEU A 563 -13.50 -17.24 -10.76
C LEU A 563 -14.96 -16.75 -10.86
N ALA A 564 -15.21 -15.61 -11.50
CA ALA A 564 -16.54 -15.09 -11.73
C ALA A 564 -17.33 -15.96 -12.74
N LEU A 565 -16.69 -16.35 -13.85
CA LEU A 565 -17.27 -17.26 -14.85
C LEU A 565 -17.56 -18.66 -14.27
N LEU A 566 -16.69 -19.16 -13.38
CA LEU A 566 -16.88 -20.41 -12.63
C LEU A 566 -17.89 -20.30 -11.47
N GLY A 567 -18.51 -19.12 -11.26
CA GLY A 567 -19.45 -18.87 -10.16
C GLY A 567 -18.83 -18.85 -8.75
N GLN A 568 -17.51 -19.01 -8.63
CA GLN A 568 -16.78 -18.99 -7.36
C GLN A 568 -16.59 -17.57 -6.81
N LEU A 569 -16.64 -16.56 -7.67
CA LEU A 569 -16.69 -15.13 -7.32
C LEU A 569 -18.02 -14.53 -7.81
N PRO A 570 -19.14 -14.77 -7.11
CA PRO A 570 -20.44 -14.26 -7.54
C PRO A 570 -20.51 -12.72 -7.49
N LYS A 571 -21.28 -12.13 -8.43
CA LYS A 571 -21.56 -10.68 -8.44
C LYS A 571 -22.24 -10.25 -7.14
N LYS A 572 -21.83 -9.10 -6.62
CA LYS A 572 -22.30 -8.48 -5.38
C LYS A 572 -22.57 -6.99 -5.58
N SER A 573 -23.49 -6.43 -4.80
CA SER A 573 -23.69 -4.99 -4.65
C SER A 573 -22.92 -4.49 -3.43
N ILE A 574 -22.02 -3.53 -3.63
CA ILE A 574 -21.24 -2.87 -2.58
C ILE A 574 -21.68 -1.40 -2.52
N TYR A 575 -21.83 -0.85 -1.31
CA TYR A 575 -22.46 0.46 -1.12
C TYR A 575 -21.57 1.49 -0.42
N GLY A 576 -21.56 2.72 -0.93
CA GLY A 576 -21.13 3.90 -0.18
C GLY A 576 -22.31 4.57 0.48
N ILE A 577 -22.55 4.31 1.77
CA ILE A 577 -23.71 4.83 2.49
C ILE A 577 -23.34 6.17 3.14
N THR A 578 -23.74 7.26 2.49
CA THR A 578 -23.36 8.63 2.89
C THR A 578 -24.52 9.41 3.51
N THR A 579 -24.26 10.61 4.02
CA THR A 579 -25.29 11.62 4.30
C THR A 579 -25.06 12.87 3.44
N PRO A 580 -26.08 13.70 3.15
CA PRO A 580 -25.92 14.86 2.26
C PRO A 580 -24.84 15.86 2.67
N ALA A 581 -24.54 15.98 3.97
CA ALA A 581 -23.48 16.85 4.50
C ALA A 581 -22.05 16.27 4.31
N PHE A 582 -21.94 14.97 4.02
CA PHE A 582 -20.70 14.24 3.78
C PHE A 582 -20.57 13.78 2.31
N ARG A 583 -21.34 14.39 1.41
CA ARG A 583 -21.23 14.18 -0.04
C ARG A 583 -19.92 14.79 -0.55
N SER A 584 -18.95 13.94 -0.85
CA SER A 584 -17.68 14.36 -1.49
C SER A 584 -17.93 15.07 -2.82
N SER A 585 -17.11 16.09 -3.12
CA SER A 585 -17.08 16.76 -4.42
C SER A 585 -16.48 15.88 -5.53
N THR A 586 -15.68 14.87 -5.17
CA THR A 586 -15.19 13.83 -6.11
C THR A 586 -16.15 12.64 -6.10
N PRO A 587 -16.79 12.28 -7.24
CA PRO A 587 -17.66 11.12 -7.34
C PRO A 587 -16.92 9.83 -6.97
N GLN A 588 -17.36 9.16 -5.90
CA GLN A 588 -16.69 7.96 -5.39
C GLN A 588 -17.00 6.70 -6.23
N ALA A 589 -18.21 6.58 -6.78
CA ALA A 589 -18.60 5.37 -7.51
C ALA A 589 -17.70 5.07 -8.73
N PRO A 590 -17.40 6.02 -9.65
CA PRO A 590 -16.49 5.75 -10.77
C PRO A 590 -15.07 5.35 -10.34
N PHE A 591 -14.60 5.79 -9.17
CA PHE A 591 -13.30 5.38 -8.63
C PHE A 591 -13.33 3.91 -8.16
N TYR A 592 -14.36 3.49 -7.42
CA TYR A 592 -14.51 2.09 -6.98
C TYR A 592 -14.82 1.15 -8.16
N GLU A 593 -15.66 1.58 -9.11
CA GLU A 593 -15.91 0.85 -10.37
C GLU A 593 -14.62 0.69 -11.18
N LYS A 594 -13.79 1.74 -11.28
CA LYS A 594 -12.46 1.60 -11.89
C LYS A 594 -11.60 0.57 -11.14
N CYS A 595 -11.52 0.63 -9.81
CA CYS A 595 -10.75 -0.34 -9.02
C CYS A 595 -11.25 -1.77 -9.24
N PHE A 596 -12.56 -1.99 -9.37
CA PHE A 596 -13.14 -3.30 -9.64
C PHE A 596 -12.80 -3.79 -11.05
N ASN A 597 -12.86 -2.92 -12.06
CA ASN A 597 -12.51 -3.26 -13.45
C ASN A 597 -11.03 -3.63 -13.61
N GLU A 598 -10.11 -2.84 -13.03
CA GLU A 598 -8.66 -3.12 -13.06
C GLU A 598 -8.33 -4.44 -12.32
N LEU A 599 -9.10 -4.78 -11.28
CA LEU A 599 -9.00 -6.06 -10.56
C LEU A 599 -9.82 -7.20 -11.18
N GLY A 600 -10.54 -7.02 -12.29
CA GLY A 600 -11.39 -8.07 -12.90
C GLY A 600 -12.54 -8.56 -11.99
N LEU A 601 -12.99 -7.72 -11.06
CA LEU A 601 -14.02 -8.04 -10.09
C LEU A 601 -15.43 -7.80 -10.68
N PRO A 602 -16.37 -8.77 -10.59
CA PRO A 602 -17.70 -8.65 -11.17
C PRO A 602 -18.67 -7.79 -10.34
N HIS A 603 -18.20 -7.12 -9.29
CA HIS A 603 -19.04 -6.41 -8.32
C HIS A 603 -19.61 -5.10 -8.89
N TYR A 604 -20.78 -4.71 -8.39
CA TYR A 604 -21.39 -3.41 -8.66
C TYR A 604 -21.20 -2.49 -7.46
N PHE A 605 -21.04 -1.19 -7.71
CA PHE A 605 -20.86 -0.18 -6.66
C PHE A 605 -21.86 0.96 -6.80
N ALA A 606 -22.47 1.39 -5.68
CA ALA A 606 -23.37 2.54 -5.67
C ALA A 606 -23.16 3.41 -4.42
N VAL A 607 -23.13 4.73 -4.61
CA VAL A 607 -23.25 5.67 -3.48
C VAL A 607 -24.74 5.93 -3.24
N VAL A 608 -25.19 5.75 -2.00
CA VAL A 608 -26.58 5.89 -1.57
C VAL A 608 -26.67 6.79 -0.33
N GLU A 609 -27.65 7.67 -0.27
CA GLU A 609 -27.76 8.65 0.81
C GLU A 609 -28.80 8.22 1.86
N ARG A 610 -28.40 8.23 3.13
CA ARG A 610 -29.29 8.13 4.29
C ARG A 610 -29.46 9.51 4.94
N LEU A 611 -30.60 9.71 5.60
CA LEU A 611 -30.75 10.84 6.52
C LEU A 611 -29.90 10.61 7.79
N PRO A 612 -29.42 11.67 8.45
CA PRO A 612 -28.80 11.57 9.78
C PRO A 612 -29.70 10.81 10.76
N ASN A 613 -29.12 9.94 11.58
CA ASN A 613 -29.79 9.08 12.57
C ASN A 613 -30.86 8.10 12.03
N ASN A 614 -31.17 8.08 10.74
CA ASN A 614 -32.02 7.06 10.13
C ASN A 614 -31.20 5.80 9.80
N PHE A 615 -30.98 4.97 10.82
CA PHE A 615 -30.29 3.69 10.69
C PHE A 615 -31.15 2.62 9.98
N GLN A 616 -32.47 2.68 10.12
CA GLN A 616 -33.40 1.71 9.51
C GLN A 616 -33.33 1.75 7.97
N ALA A 617 -33.10 2.92 7.35
CA ALA A 617 -32.92 3.03 5.90
C ALA A 617 -31.79 2.13 5.35
N MET A 618 -30.76 1.82 6.16
CA MET A 618 -29.64 0.96 5.75
C MET A 618 -30.07 -0.49 5.50
N GLU A 619 -31.18 -0.94 6.09
CA GLU A 619 -31.74 -2.29 5.93
C GLU A 619 -32.08 -2.61 4.47
N ALA A 620 -32.59 -1.63 3.72
CA ALA A 620 -32.97 -1.77 2.31
C ALA A 620 -31.79 -2.14 1.38
N TRP A 621 -30.55 -1.85 1.80
CA TRP A 621 -29.32 -2.18 1.06
C TRP A 621 -28.56 -3.35 1.70
N CYS A 622 -28.46 -3.37 3.04
CA CYS A 622 -27.64 -4.34 3.77
C CYS A 622 -28.31 -5.70 3.98
N ASN A 623 -29.64 -5.81 3.85
CA ASN A 623 -30.38 -7.07 3.98
C ASN A 623 -30.50 -7.85 2.66
N GLN A 624 -29.94 -7.33 1.55
CA GLN A 624 -30.08 -7.92 0.21
C GLN A 624 -29.25 -9.21 0.03
N LYS A 625 -29.81 -10.23 -0.65
CA LYS A 625 -29.14 -11.51 -0.94
C LYS A 625 -27.76 -11.37 -1.60
N ASN A 626 -27.61 -10.37 -2.46
CA ASN A 626 -26.38 -10.03 -3.19
C ASN A 626 -25.57 -8.89 -2.54
N PHE A 627 -25.86 -8.48 -1.30
CA PHE A 627 -25.01 -7.54 -0.56
C PHE A 627 -23.58 -8.10 -0.44
N GLY A 628 -22.59 -7.26 -0.75
CA GLY A 628 -21.15 -7.55 -0.67
C GLY A 628 -20.42 -6.77 0.43
N GLY A 629 -21.03 -5.69 0.93
CA GLY A 629 -20.48 -4.85 1.99
C GLY A 629 -20.80 -3.38 1.77
N ALA A 630 -20.40 -2.53 2.71
CA ALA A 630 -20.55 -1.09 2.59
C ALA A 630 -19.44 -0.32 3.31
N TYR A 631 -19.12 0.87 2.81
CA TYR A 631 -18.42 1.90 3.60
C TYR A 631 -19.41 3.00 4.00
N LEU A 632 -19.20 3.63 5.15
CA LEU A 632 -20.16 4.52 5.81
C LEU A 632 -19.51 5.89 6.06
N SER A 633 -20.08 6.98 5.53
CA SER A 633 -19.57 8.35 5.72
C SER A 633 -20.66 9.37 6.05
N PRO A 634 -20.79 9.84 7.30
CA PRO A 634 -19.91 9.57 8.43
C PRO A 634 -20.09 8.13 8.98
N PRO A 635 -19.14 7.65 9.79
CA PRO A 635 -19.27 6.43 10.58
C PRO A 635 -20.56 6.43 11.44
N VAL A 636 -21.03 5.25 11.81
CA VAL A 636 -22.24 5.05 12.65
C VAL A 636 -21.88 4.43 13.99
N SER A 637 -22.56 4.83 15.07
CA SER A 637 -22.47 4.09 16.34
C SER A 637 -23.01 2.67 16.14
N TRP A 638 -22.24 1.64 16.47
CA TRP A 638 -22.72 0.25 16.34
C TRP A 638 -23.91 -0.02 17.28
N SER A 639 -23.88 0.55 18.48
CA SER A 639 -24.97 0.44 19.44
C SER A 639 -26.25 1.16 18.95
N GLY A 640 -26.08 2.30 18.26
CA GLY A 640 -27.18 2.99 17.58
C GLY A 640 -27.77 2.15 16.43
N LEU A 641 -26.91 1.53 15.62
CA LEU A 641 -27.31 0.66 14.51
C LEU A 641 -28.16 -0.52 15.00
N LEU A 642 -27.74 -1.22 16.07
CA LEU A 642 -28.51 -2.33 16.65
C LEU A 642 -29.80 -1.87 17.35
N LYS A 643 -29.76 -0.74 18.06
CA LYS A 643 -30.95 -0.20 18.74
C LYS A 643 -32.04 0.26 17.77
N HIS A 644 -31.67 0.67 16.55
CA HIS A 644 -32.57 1.35 15.61
C HIS A 644 -32.74 0.63 14.25
N SER A 645 -32.18 -0.56 14.05
CA SER A 645 -32.52 -1.47 12.94
C SER A 645 -32.84 -2.87 13.47
N PRO A 646 -34.11 -3.32 13.37
CA PRO A 646 -34.51 -4.68 13.73
C PRO A 646 -33.74 -5.75 12.95
N PHE A 647 -33.45 -5.51 11.67
CA PHE A 647 -32.60 -6.39 10.86
C PHE A 647 -31.23 -6.61 11.52
N PHE A 648 -30.45 -5.55 11.76
CA PHE A 648 -29.11 -5.70 12.33
C PHE A 648 -29.14 -6.34 13.72
N ALA A 649 -30.15 -6.05 14.55
CA ALA A 649 -30.34 -6.72 15.83
C ALA A 649 -30.65 -8.22 15.72
N SER A 650 -31.45 -8.63 14.72
CA SER A 650 -31.87 -10.03 14.51
C SER A 650 -30.75 -10.98 14.06
N LEU A 651 -29.65 -10.43 13.52
CA LEU A 651 -28.52 -11.21 12.99
C LEU A 651 -27.92 -12.16 14.03
N ASN A 652 -27.35 -13.27 13.55
CA ASN A 652 -26.71 -14.32 14.36
C ASN A 652 -27.59 -14.86 15.50
N GLY A 653 -28.92 -14.91 15.29
CA GLY A 653 -29.89 -15.39 16.27
C GLY A 653 -30.16 -14.38 17.39
N GLY A 654 -30.33 -13.10 17.04
CA GLY A 654 -30.57 -12.01 18.01
C GLY A 654 -29.30 -11.52 18.74
N LYS A 655 -28.11 -11.95 18.30
CA LYS A 655 -26.82 -11.51 18.87
C LYS A 655 -26.25 -10.28 18.17
N GLY A 656 -26.78 -9.92 17.02
CA GLY A 656 -26.21 -8.91 16.13
C GLY A 656 -25.03 -9.43 15.28
N PRO A 657 -24.48 -8.58 14.40
CA PRO A 657 -23.31 -8.90 13.58
C PRO A 657 -22.04 -9.08 14.43
N GLU A 658 -21.01 -9.70 13.85
CA GLU A 658 -19.69 -9.76 14.46
C GLU A 658 -19.09 -8.35 14.56
N LEU A 659 -18.41 -8.05 15.67
CA LEU A 659 -17.73 -6.77 15.91
C LEU A 659 -16.22 -7.00 16.04
N THR A 660 -15.42 -6.31 15.23
CA THR A 660 -13.97 -6.28 15.46
C THR A 660 -13.65 -5.59 16.78
N GLU A 661 -12.43 -5.81 17.31
CA GLU A 661 -11.96 -5.08 18.48
C GLU A 661 -11.93 -3.57 18.25
N ALA A 662 -11.56 -3.13 17.04
CA ALA A 662 -11.58 -1.74 16.65
C ALA A 662 -13.01 -1.16 16.72
N ALA A 663 -13.98 -1.72 15.98
CA ALA A 663 -15.36 -1.23 16.01
C ALA A 663 -15.98 -1.27 17.42
N ARG A 664 -15.71 -2.33 18.20
CA ARG A 664 -16.17 -2.48 19.58
C ARG A 664 -15.66 -1.37 20.50
N LEU A 665 -14.35 -1.09 20.47
CA LEU A 665 -13.71 -0.14 21.39
C LEU A 665 -13.80 1.32 20.91
N ILE A 666 -13.75 1.58 19.60
CA ILE A 666 -13.99 2.90 18.99
C ILE A 666 -15.46 3.30 19.17
N GLY A 667 -16.38 2.33 19.18
CA GLY A 667 -17.82 2.57 19.32
C GLY A 667 -18.52 2.95 18.01
N THR A 668 -17.76 3.32 16.97
CA THR A 668 -18.25 3.64 15.62
C THR A 668 -17.69 2.71 14.55
N VAL A 669 -18.50 2.51 13.52
CA VAL A 669 -18.26 1.60 12.39
C VAL A 669 -18.24 2.45 11.13
N ASP A 670 -17.20 2.28 10.31
CA ASP A 670 -17.09 2.89 8.99
C ASP A 670 -17.16 1.84 7.86
N THR A 671 -17.05 0.55 8.17
CA THR A 671 -17.01 -0.54 7.18
C THR A 671 -17.87 -1.72 7.62
N ILE A 672 -18.73 -2.20 6.72
CA ILE A 672 -19.55 -3.41 6.86
C ILE A 672 -19.02 -4.45 5.88
N ILE A 673 -18.52 -5.57 6.40
CA ILE A 673 -17.86 -6.64 5.65
C ILE A 673 -18.80 -7.85 5.58
N VAL A 674 -18.94 -8.46 4.39
CA VAL A 674 -19.78 -9.67 4.19
C VAL A 674 -18.94 -10.93 4.25
N LYS A 675 -18.89 -11.55 5.42
CA LYS A 675 -18.25 -12.86 5.66
C LYS A 675 -19.25 -13.97 5.29
N SER A 676 -19.19 -14.39 4.04
CA SER A 676 -19.86 -15.63 3.58
C SER A 676 -19.11 -16.85 4.11
N ALA A 677 -19.80 -17.91 4.52
CA ALA A 677 -19.17 -19.16 4.96
C ALA A 677 -18.61 -20.00 3.78
N SER A 678 -17.54 -19.52 3.14
CA SER A 678 -16.83 -20.21 2.05
C SER A 678 -15.62 -21.01 2.56
N SER A 679 -15.91 -22.21 3.06
CA SER A 679 -14.94 -23.27 3.42
C SER A 679 -13.85 -22.92 4.45
N SER A 680 -14.13 -22.03 5.40
CA SER A 680 -13.40 -21.95 6.67
C SER A 680 -13.67 -23.25 7.47
N SER A 681 -12.76 -24.22 7.38
CA SER A 681 -13.02 -25.66 7.56
C SER A 681 -14.06 -26.19 6.57
N ALA A 682 -13.59 -26.90 5.55
CA ALA A 682 -14.41 -27.92 4.91
C ALA A 682 -14.36 -29.15 5.82
N ASN A 683 -15.28 -29.26 6.79
CA ASN A 683 -15.50 -30.51 7.48
C ASN A 683 -15.89 -31.56 6.44
N SER A 684 -15.04 -32.57 6.28
CA SER A 684 -15.12 -33.56 5.21
C SER A 684 -16.33 -34.48 5.41
N ALA A 685 -17.41 -34.22 4.66
CA ALA A 685 -18.39 -35.25 4.38
C ALA A 685 -17.69 -36.37 3.58
N PRO A 686 -17.66 -37.62 4.07
CA PRO A 686 -16.98 -38.71 3.36
C PRO A 686 -17.70 -39.00 2.03
N ALA A 687 -16.91 -39.32 1.01
CA ALA A 687 -17.39 -39.55 -0.35
C ALA A 687 -18.46 -40.65 -0.38
N SER A 688 -19.71 -40.24 -0.59
CA SER A 688 -20.88 -41.12 -0.53
C SER A 688 -21.25 -41.59 -1.94
N ILE A 689 -21.36 -42.91 -2.09
CA ILE A 689 -21.62 -43.63 -3.35
C ILE A 689 -22.93 -43.13 -3.99
N PRO A 690 -23.02 -42.97 -5.33
CA PRO A 690 -24.21 -42.45 -6.00
C PRO A 690 -25.41 -43.41 -5.89
N SER A 691 -26.35 -43.08 -5.00
CA SER A 691 -27.64 -43.77 -4.89
C SER A 691 -28.68 -43.20 -5.87
N SER A 692 -29.45 -44.10 -6.49
CA SER A 692 -30.41 -43.84 -7.57
C SER A 692 -31.56 -42.88 -7.19
N PRO A 693 -32.18 -42.17 -8.17
CA PRO A 693 -33.22 -41.19 -7.89
C PRO A 693 -34.50 -41.82 -7.33
N ARG A 694 -35.15 -41.13 -6.38
CA ARG A 694 -36.51 -41.42 -5.91
C ARG A 694 -37.41 -40.20 -6.13
N HIS A 695 -38.60 -40.44 -6.67
CA HIS A 695 -39.67 -39.43 -6.73
C HIS A 695 -40.12 -39.00 -5.33
N GLY A 696 -40.55 -37.74 -5.20
CA GLY A 696 -41.14 -37.22 -3.98
C GLY A 696 -41.42 -35.71 -4.03
N HIS A 697 -42.38 -35.28 -4.86
CA HIS A 697 -43.00 -33.95 -4.68
C HIS A 697 -43.77 -33.96 -3.36
N HIS A 698 -43.50 -33.00 -2.47
CA HIS A 698 -44.44 -32.64 -1.41
C HIS A 698 -44.18 -31.22 -0.87
N ASP A 699 -44.63 -30.24 -1.64
CA ASP A 699 -44.68 -28.85 -1.22
C ASP A 699 -45.50 -28.72 0.08
N SER A 700 -44.86 -28.25 1.14
CA SER A 700 -45.47 -28.11 2.47
C SER A 700 -45.35 -26.66 2.93
N PHE A 701 -46.33 -25.84 2.55
CA PHE A 701 -46.43 -24.45 3.00
C PHE A 701 -46.67 -24.40 4.52
N GLY A 702 -45.64 -23.99 5.28
CA GLY A 702 -45.66 -23.95 6.74
C GLY A 702 -45.33 -22.58 7.32
N HIS A 703 -46.35 -21.90 7.84
CA HIS A 703 -46.31 -20.73 8.74
C HIS A 703 -45.41 -19.53 8.42
N LEU A 704 -46.06 -18.40 8.13
CA LEU A 704 -45.49 -17.06 8.22
C LEU A 704 -45.14 -16.71 9.68
N GLY A 705 -43.86 -16.83 10.03
CA GLY A 705 -43.26 -16.26 11.23
C GLY A 705 -42.57 -14.91 10.93
N SER A 706 -42.58 -13.98 11.88
CA SER A 706 -41.95 -12.66 11.73
C SER A 706 -40.41 -12.74 11.72
N SER A 707 -39.77 -11.72 11.12
CA SER A 707 -38.32 -11.49 11.03
C SER A 707 -37.48 -12.65 10.46
N VAL A 708 -37.27 -12.65 9.14
CA VAL A 708 -36.24 -13.46 8.47
C VAL A 708 -35.44 -12.56 7.52
N SER A 709 -34.11 -12.58 7.63
CA SER A 709 -33.21 -11.82 6.74
C SER A 709 -33.22 -12.40 5.32
N SER A 710 -33.08 -11.56 4.30
CA SER A 710 -32.91 -12.00 2.90
C SER A 710 -31.44 -12.16 2.47
N LEU A 711 -30.49 -12.00 3.40
CA LEU A 711 -29.12 -12.48 3.24
C LEU A 711 -29.12 -13.99 2.96
N SER A 712 -28.13 -14.48 2.21
CA SER A 712 -28.00 -15.92 1.97
C SER A 712 -27.75 -16.68 3.28
N PRO A 713 -28.31 -17.89 3.46
CA PRO A 713 -27.95 -18.77 4.58
C PRO A 713 -26.43 -18.91 4.68
N ASN A 714 -25.92 -18.89 5.91
CA ASN A 714 -24.48 -18.87 6.22
C ASN A 714 -23.72 -17.59 5.79
N THR A 715 -24.43 -16.47 5.57
CA THR A 715 -23.81 -15.14 5.52
C THR A 715 -23.80 -14.52 6.90
N SER A 716 -22.61 -14.10 7.35
CA SER A 716 -22.42 -13.26 8.54
C SER A 716 -21.94 -11.88 8.11
N LEU A 717 -22.32 -10.84 8.87
CA LEU A 717 -21.75 -9.50 8.72
C LEU A 717 -20.74 -9.25 9.83
N ILE A 718 -19.58 -8.69 9.47
CA ILE A 718 -18.63 -8.08 10.42
C ILE A 718 -18.75 -6.56 10.30
N LEU A 719 -18.78 -5.87 11.43
CA LEU A 719 -18.65 -4.42 11.52
C LEU A 719 -17.21 -4.06 11.95
N ASP A 720 -16.54 -3.22 11.17
CA ASP A 720 -15.16 -2.77 11.41
C ASP A 720 -15.00 -1.24 11.30
N ASN A 721 -13.81 -0.75 11.67
CA ASN A 721 -13.36 0.62 11.50
C ASN A 721 -12.02 0.57 10.74
N ALA A 722 -11.97 1.07 9.51
CA ALA A 722 -10.76 1.20 8.70
C ALA A 722 -9.96 2.46 9.06
N SER A 723 -10.63 3.50 9.55
CA SER A 723 -10.05 4.84 9.77
C SER A 723 -8.82 4.85 10.68
N TRP A 724 -8.79 4.03 11.74
CA TRP A 724 -7.61 3.93 12.62
C TRP A 724 -6.38 3.32 11.91
N ARG A 725 -6.58 2.38 10.96
CA ARG A 725 -5.49 1.81 10.15
C ARG A 725 -4.95 2.84 9.17
N GLY A 726 -5.83 3.67 8.60
CA GLY A 726 -5.44 4.84 7.81
C GLY A 726 -4.58 5.82 8.61
N ILE A 727 -4.97 6.14 9.85
CA ILE A 727 -4.22 7.02 10.75
C ILE A 727 -2.83 6.43 11.07
N ILE A 728 -2.73 5.14 11.43
CA ILE A 728 -1.42 4.50 11.66
C ILE A 728 -0.56 4.55 10.41
N SER A 729 -1.09 4.17 9.25
CA SER A 729 -0.35 4.14 7.98
C SER A 729 0.17 5.52 7.57
N THR A 730 -0.54 6.60 7.91
CA THR A 730 -0.04 7.97 7.74
C THR A 730 1.10 8.28 8.72
N LEU A 731 0.94 7.96 10.01
CA LEU A 731 1.93 8.26 11.05
C LEU A 731 3.22 7.46 10.86
N THR A 732 3.14 6.19 10.47
CA THR A 732 4.31 5.31 10.27
C THR A 732 4.86 5.33 8.83
N ARG A 733 4.55 6.37 8.04
CA ARG A 733 5.00 6.48 6.65
C ARG A 733 6.47 6.85 6.52
N ASP A 734 6.92 7.84 7.29
CA ASP A 734 8.33 8.29 7.35
C ASP A 734 8.92 8.18 8.76
N MET A 735 8.24 7.46 9.65
CA MET A 735 8.59 7.23 11.05
C MET A 735 8.43 5.75 11.37
N ALA A 736 9.32 5.17 12.17
CA ALA A 736 9.10 3.84 12.72
C ALA A 736 8.05 3.90 13.86
N PRO A 737 7.27 2.83 14.11
CA PRO A 737 6.33 2.78 15.23
C PRO A 737 6.97 3.13 16.58
N SER A 738 8.23 2.73 16.80
CA SER A 738 8.98 3.05 18.02
C SER A 738 9.16 4.54 18.32
N ALA A 739 8.98 5.43 17.33
CA ALA A 739 8.96 6.87 17.58
C ALA A 739 7.81 7.31 18.49
N TYR A 740 6.73 6.53 18.56
CA TYR A 740 5.52 6.82 19.34
C TYR A 740 5.47 6.09 20.68
N PHE A 741 6.24 5.02 20.87
CA PHE A 741 6.18 4.15 22.06
C PHE A 741 6.48 4.93 23.35
N GLY A 742 5.56 4.88 24.31
CA GLY A 742 5.68 5.57 25.60
C GLY A 742 5.60 7.10 25.54
N ARG A 743 5.57 7.73 24.36
CA ARG A 743 5.57 9.19 24.20
C ARG A 743 4.27 9.86 24.64
N THR A 744 4.34 11.18 24.79
CA THR A 744 3.19 12.07 25.00
C THR A 744 2.58 12.52 23.67
N ALA A 745 1.25 12.49 23.55
CA ALA A 745 0.49 13.09 22.46
C ALA A 745 -0.57 14.10 22.95
N VAL A 746 -1.04 14.97 22.05
CA VAL A 746 -2.24 15.81 22.20
C VAL A 746 -3.24 15.46 21.10
N VAL A 747 -4.50 15.23 21.47
CA VAL A 747 -5.61 15.04 20.51
C VAL A 747 -6.61 16.19 20.68
N LEU A 748 -6.97 16.84 19.59
CA LEU A 748 -7.97 17.92 19.52
C LEU A 748 -9.17 17.46 18.70
N ALA A 749 -10.37 17.49 19.28
CA ALA A 749 -11.60 17.10 18.58
C ALA A 749 -12.84 17.80 19.16
N SER A 750 -13.92 17.84 18.37
CA SER A 750 -15.21 18.46 18.76
C SER A 750 -16.06 17.55 19.65
N SER A 751 -15.90 16.23 19.51
CA SER A 751 -16.60 15.20 20.29
C SER A 751 -15.70 14.00 20.60
N GLY A 752 -16.18 13.11 21.46
CA GLY A 752 -15.48 11.85 21.75
C GLY A 752 -15.47 10.88 20.56
N ASP A 753 -16.49 10.96 19.69
CA ASP A 753 -16.66 10.10 18.53
C ASP A 753 -15.67 10.51 17.41
N ASP A 754 -15.51 11.81 17.16
CA ASP A 754 -14.50 12.35 16.24
C ASP A 754 -13.07 11.94 16.64
N ALA A 755 -12.83 11.81 17.95
CA ALA A 755 -11.54 11.40 18.50
C ALA A 755 -11.33 9.88 18.52
N ALA A 756 -12.37 9.05 18.42
CA ALA A 756 -12.31 7.66 18.84
C ALA A 756 -11.32 6.81 18.01
N SER A 757 -11.32 6.92 16.68
CA SER A 757 -10.35 6.22 15.82
C SER A 757 -8.91 6.72 16.01
N ILE A 758 -8.72 7.99 16.41
CA ILE A 758 -7.40 8.53 16.77
C ILE A 758 -6.93 7.89 18.07
N MET A 759 -7.76 7.95 19.13
CA MET A 759 -7.44 7.39 20.44
C MET A 759 -7.11 5.89 20.35
N TYR A 760 -7.82 5.14 19.50
CA TYR A 760 -7.50 3.73 19.21
C TYR A 760 -6.18 3.57 18.43
N ALA A 761 -5.94 4.36 17.38
CA ALA A 761 -4.69 4.34 16.63
C ALA A 761 -3.47 4.64 17.53
N LEU A 762 -3.58 5.61 18.44
CA LEU A 762 -2.52 5.95 19.40
C LEU A 762 -2.33 4.86 20.47
N LYS A 763 -3.41 4.18 20.88
CA LYS A 763 -3.33 3.01 21.76
C LYS A 763 -2.59 1.84 21.09
N ALA A 764 -2.88 1.57 19.81
CA ALA A 764 -2.19 0.55 19.01
C ALA A 764 -0.73 0.93 18.69
N LEU A 765 -0.42 2.22 18.57
CA LEU A 765 0.95 2.77 18.51
C LEU A 765 1.65 2.86 19.88
N GLN A 766 1.09 2.25 20.93
CA GLN A 766 1.68 2.17 22.28
C GLN A 766 2.09 3.54 22.87
N VAL A 767 1.37 4.61 22.51
CA VAL A 767 1.56 5.95 23.08
C VAL A 767 1.33 5.88 24.59
N GLY A 768 2.25 6.47 25.37
CA GLY A 768 2.23 6.34 26.84
C GLY A 768 1.26 7.29 27.51
N LYS A 769 1.10 8.50 26.97
CA LYS A 769 0.22 9.54 27.51
C LYS A 769 -0.51 10.31 26.41
N ILE A 770 -1.80 10.56 26.58
CA ILE A 770 -2.59 11.41 25.69
C ILE A 770 -3.26 12.53 26.49
N TYR A 771 -2.99 13.78 26.11
CA TYR A 771 -3.80 14.90 26.54
C TYR A 771 -4.96 15.14 25.57
N THR A 772 -6.16 15.45 26.07
CA THR A 772 -7.34 15.70 25.22
C THR A 772 -7.81 17.15 25.28
N VAL A 773 -8.17 17.72 24.12
CA VAL A 773 -8.73 19.08 23.97
C VAL A 773 -10.10 19.01 23.31
N GLY A 774 -11.10 19.62 23.93
CA GLY A 774 -12.45 19.81 23.37
C GLY A 774 -13.45 18.67 23.62
N PHE A 775 -12.99 17.46 23.94
CA PHE A 775 -13.84 16.28 24.13
C PHE A 775 -13.60 15.54 25.46
N ARG A 776 -14.59 14.71 25.84
CA ARG A 776 -14.44 13.66 26.87
C ARG A 776 -14.13 12.34 26.20
N THR A 777 -13.11 11.64 26.67
CA THR A 777 -12.66 10.36 26.09
C THR A 777 -13.75 9.28 26.18
N PRO A 778 -14.00 8.50 25.11
CA PRO A 778 -14.92 7.37 25.14
C PRO A 778 -14.56 6.37 26.27
N PRO A 779 -15.52 5.94 27.12
CA PRO A 779 -15.22 5.06 28.27
C PRO A 779 -14.57 3.72 27.92
N ALA A 780 -14.80 3.20 26.71
CA ALA A 780 -14.17 1.97 26.19
C ALA A 780 -12.67 2.15 25.85
N LEU A 781 -12.24 3.38 25.54
CA LEU A 781 -10.85 3.73 25.24
C LEU A 781 -10.09 4.29 26.46
N ALA A 782 -10.81 4.55 27.57
CA ALA A 782 -10.25 5.01 28.83
C ALA A 782 -9.68 3.89 29.72
N ARG A 783 -9.68 2.64 29.25
CA ARG A 783 -9.17 1.46 29.98
C ARG A 783 -7.99 0.82 29.26
N ASP A 784 -7.09 0.23 30.05
CA ASP A 784 -6.03 -0.68 29.63
C ASP A 784 -5.17 -0.14 28.48
N GLY A 785 -4.70 1.11 28.61
CA GLY A 785 -4.06 1.89 27.55
C GLY A 785 -3.34 3.16 28.06
N PRO A 786 -3.09 4.17 27.20
CA PRO A 786 -2.40 5.42 27.58
C PRO A 786 -2.99 6.11 28.82
N VAL A 787 -2.12 6.79 29.57
CA VAL A 787 -2.55 7.74 30.62
C VAL A 787 -3.26 8.91 29.94
N ILE A 788 -4.52 9.15 30.29
CA ILE A 788 -5.37 10.18 29.67
C ILE A 788 -5.57 11.36 30.62
N GLU A 789 -5.14 12.56 30.22
CA GLU A 789 -5.26 13.78 31.04
C GLU A 789 -5.98 14.90 30.24
N PRO A 790 -7.25 15.24 30.55
CA PRO A 790 -7.98 16.27 29.80
C PRO A 790 -7.43 17.67 30.09
N PHE A 791 -7.18 18.46 29.04
CA PHE A 791 -6.83 19.88 29.18
C PHE A 791 -8.05 20.70 29.60
N ASN A 792 -8.23 20.80 30.91
CA ASN A 792 -9.30 21.53 31.58
C ASN A 792 -8.95 22.99 31.93
N SER A 793 -7.68 23.40 31.83
CA SER A 793 -7.24 24.76 32.16
C SER A 793 -5.97 25.17 31.39
N LEU A 794 -5.69 26.48 31.38
CA LEU A 794 -4.44 27.04 30.86
C LEU A 794 -3.21 26.63 31.71
N GLU A 795 -3.42 26.22 32.97
CA GLU A 795 -2.38 25.71 33.85
C GLU A 795 -1.98 24.28 33.47
N SER A 796 -2.95 23.45 33.12
CA SER A 796 -2.71 22.11 32.55
C SER A 796 -1.93 22.22 31.23
N LEU A 797 -2.26 23.19 30.36
CA LEU A 797 -1.51 23.51 29.15
C LEU A 797 -0.05 23.92 29.46
N LYS A 798 0.18 24.78 30.47
CA LYS A 798 1.54 25.13 30.93
C LYS A 798 2.28 23.95 31.55
N LYS A 799 1.61 23.07 32.28
CA LYS A 799 2.17 21.82 32.82
C LYS A 799 2.70 20.92 31.70
N ALA A 800 2.01 20.85 30.56
CA ALA A 800 2.48 20.14 29.36
C ALA A 800 3.62 20.85 28.59
N GLN A 801 4.01 22.07 28.98
CA GLN A 801 5.17 22.81 28.44
C GLN A 801 6.39 22.82 29.40
N THR A 802 6.16 22.60 30.70
CA THR A 802 7.15 22.85 31.77
C THR A 802 7.74 21.60 32.40
N VAL A 803 7.20 20.41 32.10
CA VAL A 803 7.96 19.17 32.26
C VAL A 803 8.91 19.05 31.05
N GLY A 804 10.15 18.63 31.28
CA GLY A 804 11.23 18.64 30.27
C GLY A 804 10.98 17.78 29.03
N ASP A 805 11.89 17.88 28.07
CA ASP A 805 11.71 17.49 26.66
C ASP A 805 11.05 16.12 26.41
N ASP A 806 11.39 15.08 27.20
CA ASP A 806 10.79 13.73 27.07
C ASP A 806 9.29 13.65 27.42
N ALA A 807 8.77 14.59 28.20
CA ALA A 807 7.37 14.64 28.63
C ALA A 807 6.52 15.63 27.82
N ALA A 808 7.15 16.57 27.11
CA ALA A 808 6.46 17.47 26.18
C ALA A 808 5.80 16.66 25.05
N PRO A 809 4.68 17.13 24.48
CA PRO A 809 4.04 16.42 23.36
C PRO A 809 4.98 16.23 22.17
N PHE A 810 5.15 14.96 21.78
CA PHE A 810 5.83 14.54 20.57
C PHE A 810 4.87 14.55 19.37
N LEU A 811 3.61 14.13 19.58
CA LEU A 811 2.58 14.06 18.56
C LEU A 811 1.42 15.02 18.87
N VAL A 812 0.92 15.73 17.86
CA VAL A 812 -0.30 16.54 17.93
C VAL A 812 -1.24 16.15 16.79
N VAL A 813 -2.46 15.70 17.11
CA VAL A 813 -3.49 15.29 16.12
C VAL A 813 -4.72 16.17 16.24
N SER A 814 -5.19 16.73 15.13
CA SER A 814 -6.42 17.53 15.03
C SER A 814 -7.49 16.82 14.20
N ALA A 815 -8.67 16.63 14.77
CA ALA A 815 -9.92 16.38 14.05
C ALA A 815 -10.94 17.52 14.26
N LEU A 816 -10.44 18.73 14.53
CA LEU A 816 -11.26 19.95 14.50
C LEU A 816 -11.48 20.40 13.05
N GLY A 817 -12.65 20.96 12.75
CA GLY A 817 -12.99 21.41 11.40
C GLY A 817 -12.13 22.59 10.89
N PRO A 818 -12.10 22.86 9.57
CA PRO A 818 -11.31 23.94 8.97
C PRO A 818 -11.55 25.34 9.56
N GLU A 819 -12.72 25.57 10.17
CA GLU A 819 -13.08 26.80 10.88
C GLU A 819 -12.36 27.00 12.23
N LYS A 820 -11.71 25.95 12.76
CA LYS A 820 -10.85 26.01 13.97
C LYS A 820 -9.36 26.11 13.65
N SER A 821 -8.96 26.13 12.38
CA SER A 821 -7.56 26.17 11.91
C SER A 821 -6.67 27.16 12.67
N ASN A 822 -7.15 28.37 12.96
CA ASN A 822 -6.42 29.38 13.75
C ASN A 822 -6.09 28.93 15.19
N ILE A 823 -6.96 28.15 15.84
CA ILE A 823 -6.73 27.60 17.19
C ILE A 823 -5.74 26.43 17.12
N VAL A 824 -5.87 25.56 16.12
CA VAL A 824 -4.93 24.45 15.89
C VAL A 824 -3.52 24.99 15.65
N GLY A 825 -3.37 25.97 14.73
CA GLY A 825 -2.09 26.62 14.46
C GLY A 825 -1.50 27.35 15.67
N MET A 826 -2.32 27.94 16.55
CA MET A 826 -1.86 28.53 17.80
C MET A 826 -1.27 27.47 18.76
N LEU A 827 -1.97 26.35 18.95
CA LEU A 827 -1.54 25.26 19.82
C LEU A 827 -0.30 24.53 19.27
N VAL A 828 -0.22 24.36 17.95
CA VAL A 828 0.97 23.81 17.26
C VAL A 828 2.21 24.69 17.50
N ARG A 829 2.10 26.03 17.33
CA ARG A 829 3.20 26.96 17.67
C ARG A 829 3.65 26.82 19.12
N VAL A 830 2.68 26.72 20.04
CA VAL A 830 2.93 26.56 21.47
C VAL A 830 3.72 25.28 21.79
N PHE A 831 3.43 24.14 21.15
CA PHE A 831 4.16 22.90 21.40
C PHE A 831 5.48 22.76 20.62
N GLY A 832 5.69 23.53 19.55
CA GLY A 832 6.97 23.60 18.82
C GLY A 832 7.98 24.60 19.38
N ALA A 833 7.53 25.65 20.07
CA ALA A 833 8.41 26.70 20.61
C ALA A 833 9.49 26.20 21.60
N ASN A 834 9.29 25.03 22.22
CA ASN A 834 10.25 24.41 23.15
C ASN A 834 11.49 23.79 22.47
N ASN A 835 11.61 23.76 21.13
CA ASN A 835 12.75 23.17 20.41
C ASN A 835 14.11 23.92 20.59
N GLN A 836 14.27 24.71 21.64
CA GLN A 836 15.56 25.18 22.15
C GLN A 836 16.20 24.18 23.16
N GLY A 837 15.45 23.14 23.56
CA GLY A 837 15.92 22.01 24.36
C GLY A 837 16.45 20.82 23.54
N SER A 838 17.18 19.95 24.21
CA SER A 838 18.10 18.90 23.76
C SER A 838 17.56 17.79 22.82
N SER A 839 16.30 17.82 22.37
CA SER A 839 15.72 16.76 21.55
C SER A 839 16.15 16.88 20.08
N ASN A 840 17.16 16.08 19.66
CA ASN A 840 17.71 16.09 18.31
C ASN A 840 16.73 15.66 17.18
N PHE A 841 15.48 15.32 17.48
CA PHE A 841 14.52 14.72 16.53
C PHE A 841 13.22 15.52 16.36
N LYS A 842 12.61 15.39 15.18
CA LYS A 842 11.38 16.13 14.80
C LYS A 842 10.12 15.57 15.45
N LYS A 843 9.26 16.47 15.91
CA LYS A 843 7.90 16.19 16.40
C LYS A 843 6.95 15.90 15.24
N VAL A 844 5.78 15.32 15.50
CA VAL A 844 4.79 14.95 14.47
C VAL A 844 3.46 15.68 14.64
N PHE A 845 2.90 16.20 13.54
CA PHE A 845 1.59 16.83 13.48
C PHE A 845 0.71 16.15 12.42
N LEU A 846 -0.57 15.97 12.71
CA LEU A 846 -1.55 15.37 11.80
C LEU A 846 -2.87 16.18 11.81
N ASP A 847 -3.20 16.82 10.68
CA ASP A 847 -4.48 17.52 10.47
C ASP A 847 -5.45 16.64 9.69
N LEU A 848 -6.49 16.14 10.36
CA LEU A 848 -7.55 15.32 9.76
C LEU A 848 -8.72 16.15 9.19
N ALA A 849 -8.65 17.49 9.27
CA ALA A 849 -9.63 18.35 8.63
C ALA A 849 -9.61 18.16 7.09
N ASP A 850 -10.76 17.87 6.46
CA ASP A 850 -10.82 17.84 5.00
C ASP A 850 -10.76 19.26 4.41
N THR A 851 -9.88 19.43 3.43
CA THR A 851 -9.53 20.74 2.85
C THR A 851 -10.45 21.15 1.70
N ALA A 852 -11.53 20.41 1.44
CA ALA A 852 -12.54 20.75 0.44
C ALA A 852 -13.33 22.04 0.77
N GLY A 853 -13.31 22.48 2.03
CA GLY A 853 -13.89 23.76 2.46
C GLY A 853 -12.86 24.90 2.47
N ALA A 854 -13.29 26.12 2.10
CA ALA A 854 -12.44 27.31 2.14
C ALA A 854 -11.99 27.64 3.59
N ARG A 855 -10.73 27.31 3.92
CA ARG A 855 -10.09 27.66 5.20
C ARG A 855 -10.09 29.18 5.40
N LYS A 856 -10.76 29.66 6.45
CA LYS A 856 -10.80 31.10 6.86
C LYS A 856 -9.58 31.54 7.69
N GLY A 857 -8.49 30.78 7.62
CA GLY A 857 -7.29 30.93 8.44
C GLY A 857 -6.10 30.25 7.78
N GLY A 858 -4.90 30.45 8.35
CA GLY A 858 -3.68 29.83 7.84
C GLY A 858 -3.67 28.31 7.99
N ASP A 859 -2.95 27.61 7.11
CA ASP A 859 -2.82 26.15 7.15
C ASP A 859 -2.06 25.70 8.43
N PRO A 860 -2.68 24.91 9.32
CA PRO A 860 -1.99 24.36 10.50
C PRO A 860 -0.75 23.54 10.15
N SER A 861 -0.72 22.90 8.98
CA SER A 861 0.39 22.06 8.49
C SER A 861 1.63 22.89 8.17
N ILE A 862 1.45 24.04 7.50
CA ILE A 862 2.55 24.99 7.23
C ILE A 862 3.06 25.58 8.55
N ILE A 863 2.13 25.90 9.46
CA ILE A 863 2.48 26.40 10.80
C ILE A 863 3.25 25.33 11.61
N ALA A 864 2.92 24.05 11.44
CA ALA A 864 3.62 22.93 12.07
C ALA A 864 5.05 22.76 11.51
N GLN A 865 5.21 22.81 10.19
CA GLN A 865 6.52 22.79 9.53
C GLN A 865 7.42 23.96 9.99
N GLN A 866 6.86 25.18 10.06
CA GLN A 866 7.53 26.36 10.61
C GLN A 866 7.88 26.22 12.10
N ALA A 867 7.16 25.38 12.84
CA ALA A 867 7.39 25.07 14.24
C ALA A 867 8.20 23.77 14.47
N GLY A 868 8.85 23.22 13.42
CA GLY A 868 9.77 22.08 13.52
C GLY A 868 9.14 20.68 13.44
N PHE A 869 7.84 20.57 13.13
CA PHE A 869 7.14 19.29 13.02
C PHE A 869 7.23 18.69 11.60
N SER A 870 7.31 17.36 11.51
CA SER A 870 6.82 16.60 10.36
C SER A 870 5.30 16.67 10.34
N ALA A 871 4.72 17.28 9.30
CA ALA A 871 3.29 17.56 9.20
C ALA A 871 2.60 16.69 8.14
N TYR A 872 1.52 16.04 8.54
CA TYR A 872 0.69 15.16 7.71
C TYR A 872 -0.75 15.69 7.62
N GLY A 873 -1.44 15.37 6.51
CA GLY A 873 -2.77 15.89 6.20
C GLY A 873 -3.80 14.82 5.84
N SER A 874 -5.07 15.20 5.96
CA SER A 874 -6.26 14.38 5.72
C SER A 874 -6.28 13.65 4.37
N ALA A 875 -5.70 14.23 3.31
CA ALA A 875 -5.65 13.62 1.98
C ALA A 875 -4.92 12.26 1.96
N ASP A 876 -3.82 12.13 2.71
CA ASP A 876 -3.02 10.90 2.74
C ASP A 876 -3.67 9.85 3.66
N THR A 877 -4.24 10.30 4.80
CA THR A 877 -5.03 9.44 5.70
C THR A 877 -6.27 8.89 5.02
N ALA A 878 -6.98 9.72 4.24
CA ALA A 878 -8.14 9.29 3.46
C ALA A 878 -7.75 8.25 2.40
N ALA A 879 -6.62 8.44 1.70
CA ALA A 879 -6.14 7.46 0.72
C ALA A 879 -5.76 6.12 1.37
N PHE A 880 -5.04 6.11 2.51
CA PHE A 880 -4.77 4.87 3.24
C PHE A 880 -6.05 4.21 3.79
N THR A 881 -7.02 5.00 4.26
CA THR A 881 -8.32 4.48 4.69
C THR A 881 -9.08 3.85 3.52
N THR A 882 -9.01 4.43 2.31
CA THR A 882 -9.60 3.86 1.09
C THR A 882 -8.90 2.58 0.63
N VAL A 883 -7.56 2.50 0.71
CA VAL A 883 -6.81 1.24 0.47
C VAL A 883 -7.28 0.14 1.42
N GLU A 884 -7.41 0.45 2.70
CA GLU A 884 -7.92 -0.50 3.70
C GLU A 884 -9.38 -0.88 3.44
N THR A 885 -10.23 0.09 3.12
CA THR A 885 -11.66 -0.12 2.81
C THR A 885 -11.83 -1.06 1.61
N LEU A 886 -11.04 -0.87 0.54
CA LEU A 886 -10.98 -1.80 -0.59
C LEU A 886 -10.54 -3.20 -0.14
N ARG A 887 -9.46 -3.28 0.66
CA ARG A 887 -8.96 -4.57 1.18
C ARG A 887 -10.00 -5.31 2.03
N LEU A 888 -10.76 -4.60 2.86
CA LEU A 888 -11.81 -5.17 3.72
C LEU A 888 -13.07 -5.56 2.92
N LEU A 889 -13.44 -4.81 1.86
CA LEU A 889 -14.63 -5.07 1.06
C LEU A 889 -14.45 -6.13 -0.03
N VAL A 890 -13.27 -6.22 -0.67
CA VAL A 890 -13.02 -7.15 -1.80
C VAL A 890 -11.79 -8.06 -1.64
N GLY A 891 -11.12 -8.02 -0.48
CA GLY A 891 -10.02 -8.94 -0.16
C GLY A 891 -8.74 -8.72 -0.97
N GLN A 892 -8.62 -7.63 -1.72
CA GLN A 892 -7.51 -7.37 -2.64
C GLN A 892 -6.94 -5.96 -2.48
N ASN A 893 -5.68 -5.79 -2.86
CA ASN A 893 -4.93 -4.57 -2.64
C ASN A 893 -4.97 -3.68 -3.89
N VAL A 894 -5.04 -2.37 -3.66
CA VAL A 894 -4.77 -1.34 -4.66
C VAL A 894 -3.68 -0.44 -4.08
N PRO A 895 -2.58 -0.14 -4.80
CA PRO A 895 -1.49 0.67 -4.25
C PRO A 895 -1.96 2.06 -3.78
N TYR A 896 -1.41 2.52 -2.65
CA TYR A 896 -1.71 3.84 -2.08
C TYR A 896 -1.50 4.99 -3.08
N SER A 897 -0.44 4.89 -3.88
CA SER A 897 -0.10 5.75 -5.02
C SER A 897 -1.18 5.76 -6.10
N PHE A 898 -1.68 4.59 -6.52
CA PHE A 898 -2.82 4.47 -7.44
C PHE A 898 -4.07 5.15 -6.87
N VAL A 899 -4.39 4.92 -5.58
CA VAL A 899 -5.53 5.57 -4.91
C VAL A 899 -5.36 7.09 -4.87
N ARG A 900 -4.17 7.59 -4.54
CA ARG A 900 -3.85 9.03 -4.54
C ARG A 900 -4.03 9.64 -5.93
N LEU A 901 -3.52 9.00 -6.99
CA LEU A 901 -3.64 9.45 -8.38
C LEU A 901 -5.10 9.44 -8.86
N ALA A 902 -5.80 8.32 -8.70
CA ALA A 902 -7.17 8.15 -9.19
C ALA A 902 -8.20 8.99 -8.42
N SER A 903 -7.88 9.44 -7.19
CA SER A 903 -8.70 10.39 -6.42
C SER A 903 -8.63 11.84 -6.91
N GLY A 904 -7.82 12.14 -7.95
CA GLY A 904 -7.75 13.47 -8.58
C GLY A 904 -7.04 14.56 -7.77
N ARG A 905 -6.48 14.24 -6.60
CA ARG A 905 -5.55 15.10 -5.86
C ARG A 905 -4.13 14.72 -6.30
N SER A 906 -3.33 15.64 -6.84
CA SER A 906 -2.01 15.32 -7.41
C SER A 906 -1.10 14.56 -6.43
N LEU A 907 -0.19 13.76 -6.99
CA LEU A 907 1.11 13.53 -6.36
C LEU A 907 1.97 14.76 -6.67
N PHE A 908 2.68 15.23 -5.63
CA PHE A 908 3.30 16.57 -5.54
C PHE A 908 2.28 17.70 -5.41
#